data_AF-A0A813M473-F1
#
_entry.id   AF-A0A813M473-F1
#
_cell.length_a   1.000
_cell.length_b   1.000
_cell.length_c   1.000
_cell.angle_alpha   90.00
_cell.angle_beta   90.00
_cell.angle_gamma   90.00
#
_symmetry.space_group_name_H-M   'P 1'
#
loop_
_entity.id
_entity.type
_entity.pdbx_description
1 polymer ?
#
loop_
_entity_poly.entity_id
_entity_poly.type
_entity_poly.pdbx_seq_one_letter_code
_entity_poly.pdbx_strand_id
1 'polypeptide(L)'
;MNKEIKLGTGLFRKFTQRPTLTLGINEKLSITSARQYSIQKQILKNVANQKSLLFFDKNSNLSVAVFRRNTSTTNNQNSSQNPSDNKQQNQQYQSVNIRLVPKNIVSSKIDYSRSYTANNFIIAVRAMNDYLLSPSDLDSLIKYKRRNPFDEYGQNELINVYLRSEVEAKALSIWGSLENLEKEKEKKKRDFDRQRQAVFNLKKSLRDYHNRIEELENPLTDKQYSNTTIFKTLSGKVVLSAVAINAMNFVVKLVGWIYSGSSSLFSEAVHSFADTINQLILAFGLHQSLKRPNREHPYGYSNMTYITSLISGVGIFCFGTGLSWYHGITGLFDPHPVESLSWALVLLLGSAFSESGTLMMAYLDTKQNAQKLGLSFWDYVAQGYKPSVNVVLLEDIAAVLGVFIAGTCMTITYYTGNPIADCVGSLLVGGVMGGVASFIIYTNTIALVGKSIPTPKINQISTDLESDIMIRSIHDVKATDLGGQTVMFKAEVDIDGREMTRSYLEKVDIEKLLDEINSVQNVQDVEKFMLKHGENIVDRVGAEIDRIERNLRKKYPDLRHVDLEVLIDRTWFKSDLGSKILQNFRHKEKIRNYGLLEKPTLSSPFSQYEEVNFKILLLGKSFCGKTTFIQSITSSNNEEYIETPGIQITHLYWPVKMVDSDKFLMFNLAFWDMGKSASIKYEYIQPSCVENIDCVIFVFSWIDRQSFLDIFELVKQYSSNDRDKLAMIIIGTKFDKIIHSDIESEIIEEIQKLAKTTIINFSSMPYKKRKRVQYKGHPKSHSKTEKVEEEEKKIEKIDRLTEAIDEDKENNEGFEFENVDKIDLNTVSDIRKLVTETNRMEMPEDFYEFFEFCKSINNSDPKNALKDIDIELTGIYDLIINGYKLNYSTHARYFYDPPEFQTILKVKKSPTHLHFGYYRDDPSELPNFVGINEPKLDCKILCKGDNLFAAINWYLEELISGRNYKTNSSQEDLKLIKTKFDEWCDRLKVSKSFSLSLKSPKIKSRDKKINATIFNTAGIVVPVDSKGFGYRDIPESYEKQKSLFKFFCDSSEDIQRKKETASERIQEIVTLIQFANDETDYGMGLEFGLNMFCFGDLALHKFIKIVLPVCYELLGRSLYSEILLEHLKNRKTKS
;
A
#
# COMPACT_ATOMS: atom_id res chain seq x y z
N MET A 1 46.43 -56.44 -0.83
CA MET A 1 47.78 -55.95 -0.43
C MET A 1 48.10 -54.68 -1.20
N ASN A 2 48.85 -53.77 -0.59
CA ASN A 2 49.63 -52.64 -1.12
C ASN A 2 49.42 -52.12 -2.57
N LYS A 3 49.14 -50.80 -2.65
CA LYS A 3 49.78 -49.78 -3.54
C LYS A 3 49.60 -49.91 -5.08
N GLU A 4 49.65 -48.87 -5.91
CA GLU A 4 49.76 -47.38 -5.82
C GLU A 4 49.16 -46.84 -7.17
N ILE A 5 48.73 -45.59 -7.42
CA ILE A 5 49.38 -44.26 -7.27
C ILE A 5 48.36 -43.16 -7.70
N LYS A 6 48.33 -41.98 -7.03
CA LYS A 6 47.98 -40.56 -7.47
C LYS A 6 46.72 -40.28 -8.37
N LEU A 7 46.16 -39.07 -8.50
CA LEU A 7 46.49 -37.68 -8.12
C LEU A 7 45.19 -36.82 -8.11
N GLY A 8 45.09 -35.73 -7.31
CA GLY A 8 44.13 -34.62 -7.59
C GLY A 8 43.18 -34.18 -6.45
N THR A 9 43.60 -33.15 -5.70
CA THR A 9 42.85 -32.24 -4.79
C THR A 9 41.46 -31.79 -5.30
N GLY A 10 40.46 -31.37 -4.49
CA GLY A 10 40.41 -30.75 -3.15
C GLY A 10 39.50 -29.50 -3.20
N LEU A 11 38.87 -28.91 -2.17
CA LEU A 11 38.94 -28.92 -0.69
C LEU A 11 37.57 -28.46 -0.10
N PHE A 12 37.22 -28.83 1.14
CA PHE A 12 36.78 -27.89 2.22
C PHE A 12 36.47 -28.59 3.57
N ARG A 13 36.56 -27.84 4.69
CA ARG A 13 36.56 -28.28 6.12
C ARG A 13 37.89 -28.99 6.52
N LYS A 14 38.44 -28.85 7.74
CA LYS A 14 37.96 -28.22 9.00
C LYS A 14 39.13 -27.85 9.98
N PHE A 15 38.82 -27.01 10.99
CA PHE A 15 39.48 -26.86 12.31
C PHE A 15 40.87 -26.18 12.51
N THR A 16 40.83 -24.95 13.05
CA THR A 16 41.47 -24.43 14.30
C THR A 16 42.77 -25.01 14.88
N GLN A 17 43.74 -24.14 15.23
CA GLN A 17 44.11 -23.81 16.63
C GLN A 17 45.03 -22.55 16.77
N ARG A 18 45.46 -22.20 18.00
CA ARG A 18 46.13 -20.95 18.50
C ARG A 18 47.64 -21.23 18.82
N PRO A 19 48.53 -20.29 19.28
CA PRO A 19 48.30 -19.29 20.36
C PRO A 19 49.18 -17.98 20.45
N THR A 20 48.83 -17.10 21.43
CA THR A 20 49.64 -16.18 22.30
C THR A 20 50.94 -15.50 21.81
N LEU A 21 51.24 -14.21 22.05
CA LEU A 21 51.42 -13.39 23.31
C LEU A 21 51.70 -11.90 22.89
N THR A 22 51.74 -10.77 23.63
CA THR A 22 51.61 -10.32 25.06
C THR A 22 51.16 -8.81 25.10
N LEU A 23 50.74 -8.29 26.26
CA LEU A 23 50.85 -6.87 26.77
C LEU A 23 50.15 -5.68 26.06
N GLY A 24 49.52 -4.79 26.86
CA GLY A 24 48.99 -3.49 26.39
C GLY A 24 47.76 -2.94 27.15
N ILE A 25 47.78 -2.88 28.49
CA ILE A 25 46.64 -2.38 29.31
C ILE A 25 47.02 -1.03 29.96
N ASN A 26 46.15 -0.01 29.89
CA ASN A 26 45.73 0.78 31.07
C ASN A 26 44.57 1.78 30.82
N GLU A 27 43.66 1.81 31.81
CA GLU A 27 43.03 2.99 32.42
C GLU A 27 42.33 4.06 31.54
N LYS A 28 41.03 3.84 31.28
CA LYS A 28 40.03 4.93 31.26
C LYS A 28 38.54 4.54 31.39
N LEU A 29 38.20 3.24 31.42
CA LEU A 29 36.82 2.74 31.28
C LEU A 29 36.07 2.38 32.59
N SER A 30 36.68 2.52 33.76
CA SER A 30 36.05 2.18 35.06
C SER A 30 35.28 3.31 35.75
N ILE A 31 35.39 4.56 35.25
CA ILE A 31 34.82 5.76 35.92
C ILE A 31 33.47 6.18 35.32
N THR A 32 33.18 5.81 34.06
CA THR A 32 31.95 6.21 33.35
C THR A 32 30.69 5.52 33.86
N SER A 33 30.75 4.21 34.15
CA SER A 33 29.59 3.41 34.60
C SER A 33 29.04 3.88 35.95
N ALA A 34 29.92 4.19 36.92
CA ALA A 34 29.54 4.75 38.21
C ALA A 34 28.85 6.13 38.07
N ARG A 35 29.25 6.93 37.07
CA ARG A 35 28.71 8.27 36.81
C ARG A 35 27.35 8.21 36.10
N GLN A 36 27.10 7.23 35.24
CA GLN A 36 25.75 7.01 34.67
C GLN A 36 24.74 6.58 35.75
N TYR A 37 25.15 5.71 36.68
CA TYR A 37 24.24 5.21 37.72
C TYR A 37 23.86 6.29 38.75
N SER A 38 24.76 7.21 39.08
CA SER A 38 24.41 8.38 39.91
C SER A 38 23.50 9.37 39.18
N ILE A 39 23.74 9.64 37.89
CA ILE A 39 22.89 10.51 37.07
C ILE A 39 21.47 9.94 36.93
N GLN A 40 21.30 8.65 36.64
CA GLN A 40 19.96 8.03 36.60
C GLN A 40 19.22 8.16 37.95
N LYS A 41 19.92 7.93 39.07
CA LYS A 41 19.34 8.05 40.42
C LYS A 41 18.99 9.50 40.80
N GLN A 42 19.67 10.48 40.20
CA GLN A 42 19.40 11.91 40.39
C GLN A 42 18.27 12.43 39.48
N ILE A 43 18.17 11.92 38.26
CA ILE A 43 17.02 12.17 37.35
C ILE A 43 15.73 11.60 37.98
N LEU A 44 15.76 10.36 38.49
CA LEU A 44 14.60 9.76 39.19
C LEU A 44 14.19 10.56 40.44
N LYS A 45 15.15 11.17 41.16
CA LYS A 45 14.84 12.10 42.27
C LYS A 45 14.15 13.38 41.79
N ASN A 46 14.58 13.94 40.66
CA ASN A 46 13.98 15.17 40.11
C ASN A 46 12.57 14.93 39.56
N VAL A 47 12.32 13.78 38.92
CA VAL A 47 10.98 13.38 38.45
C VAL A 47 10.03 13.14 39.63
N ALA A 48 10.51 12.60 40.76
CA ALA A 48 9.71 12.48 41.98
C ALA A 48 9.33 13.85 42.59
N ASN A 49 10.25 14.82 42.58
CA ASN A 49 10.04 16.15 43.18
C ASN A 49 9.09 17.06 42.38
N GLN A 50 8.75 16.75 41.13
CA GLN A 50 7.79 17.57 40.34
C GLN A 50 6.31 17.27 40.63
N LYS A 51 5.98 16.35 41.55
CA LYS A 51 4.60 16.10 42.00
C LYS A 51 4.22 16.80 43.33
N SER A 52 5.06 17.69 43.85
CA SER A 52 4.86 18.29 45.19
C SER A 52 5.04 19.82 45.22
N LEU A 53 4.30 20.56 44.39
CA LEU A 53 4.20 22.03 44.50
C LEU A 53 2.95 22.60 43.79
N LEU A 54 1.76 22.45 44.38
CA LEU A 54 0.55 23.25 44.06
C LEU A 54 -0.57 23.11 45.13
N PHE A 55 -0.24 23.53 46.36
CA PHE A 55 -1.13 23.90 47.46
C PHE A 55 -0.34 24.98 48.23
N PHE A 56 -0.88 26.06 48.79
CA PHE A 56 -2.24 26.44 49.21
C PHE A 56 -2.74 27.69 48.42
N ASP A 57 -4.00 28.15 48.46
CA ASP A 57 -4.66 28.73 49.64
C ASP A 57 -6.19 28.52 49.73
N LYS A 58 -6.70 28.58 50.96
CA LYS A 58 -8.10 28.53 51.36
C LYS A 58 -8.27 29.30 52.69
N ASN A 59 -8.78 30.53 52.62
CA ASN A 59 -9.88 31.06 53.45
C ASN A 59 -10.01 32.60 53.38
N SER A 60 -11.11 33.12 52.82
CA SER A 60 -11.73 34.37 53.30
C SER A 60 -13.15 34.60 52.73
N ASN A 61 -14.12 34.58 53.66
CA ASN A 61 -15.36 35.36 53.76
C ASN A 61 -16.09 35.96 52.53
N LEU A 62 -17.42 35.77 52.56
CA LEU A 62 -18.54 36.68 52.20
C LEU A 62 -18.19 38.01 51.48
N SER A 63 -18.94 38.44 50.46
CA SER A 63 -20.31 38.98 50.69
C SER A 63 -21.07 39.37 49.40
N VAL A 64 -22.29 39.90 49.58
CA VAL A 64 -23.37 40.10 48.59
C VAL A 64 -23.31 41.44 47.82
N ALA A 65 -23.53 41.41 46.50
CA ALA A 65 -24.23 42.42 45.68
C ALA A 65 -24.47 41.79 44.28
N VAL A 66 -25.63 41.75 43.61
CA VAL A 66 -26.76 42.69 43.47
C VAL A 66 -26.36 44.04 42.86
N PHE A 67 -26.51 44.18 41.53
CA PHE A 67 -27.19 45.37 40.98
C PHE A 67 -27.86 45.07 39.63
N ARG A 68 -28.83 45.93 39.26
CA ARG A 68 -29.78 45.76 38.15
C ARG A 68 -29.86 47.09 37.38
N ARG A 69 -29.80 47.06 36.04
CA ARG A 69 -30.35 48.03 35.05
C ARG A 69 -29.82 47.66 33.65
N ASN A 70 -30.54 47.76 32.52
CA ASN A 70 -31.45 48.80 31.99
C ASN A 70 -30.67 50.08 31.57
N THR A 71 -30.97 50.81 30.49
CA THR A 71 -32.06 50.70 29.50
C THR A 71 -31.73 51.54 28.25
N SER A 72 -32.19 51.09 27.08
CA SER A 72 -32.57 51.95 25.92
C SER A 72 -31.44 52.82 25.32
N THR A 73 -31.60 53.68 24.30
CA THR A 73 -32.71 54.16 23.43
C THR A 73 -32.04 54.52 22.06
N THR A 74 -32.65 54.83 20.90
CA THR A 74 -33.97 55.32 20.50
C THR A 74 -34.12 55.15 18.98
N ASN A 75 -35.34 54.91 18.47
CA ASN A 75 -35.95 55.37 17.20
C ASN A 75 -35.21 55.08 15.85
N ASN A 76 -35.88 54.87 14.71
CA ASN A 76 -37.25 55.19 14.27
C ASN A 76 -37.69 54.14 13.21
N GLN A 77 -38.90 54.08 12.62
CA GLN A 77 -40.09 54.95 12.68
C GLN A 77 -41.38 54.09 12.60
N ASN A 78 -42.40 54.49 11.81
CA ASN A 78 -43.77 53.95 11.87
C ASN A 78 -44.33 53.50 10.50
N SER A 79 -45.26 52.53 10.53
CA SER A 79 -46.54 52.43 9.76
C SER A 79 -46.50 52.42 8.21
N SER A 80 -47.28 51.62 7.47
CA SER A 80 -48.57 50.93 7.72
C SER A 80 -48.58 49.53 7.03
N GLN A 81 -49.66 48.77 6.74
CA GLN A 81 -51.14 48.94 6.85
C GLN A 81 -51.85 47.55 6.92
N ASN A 82 -53.15 47.50 6.60
CA ASN A 82 -54.09 46.37 6.50
C ASN A 82 -55.22 46.78 5.49
N PRO A 83 -56.23 45.95 5.07
CA PRO A 83 -56.66 44.64 5.61
C PRO A 83 -57.06 43.53 4.58
N SER A 84 -57.38 42.34 5.15
CA SER A 84 -58.46 41.39 4.75
C SER A 84 -58.61 40.84 3.32
N ASP A 85 -58.64 39.51 3.21
CA ASP A 85 -59.93 38.80 3.22
C ASP A 85 -59.83 37.38 3.83
N ASN A 86 -60.98 36.71 4.05
CA ASN A 86 -61.14 35.61 5.01
C ASN A 86 -61.34 34.22 4.37
N LYS A 87 -60.79 33.17 5.02
CA LYS A 87 -61.59 32.18 5.78
C LYS A 87 -60.74 31.14 6.53
N GLN A 88 -61.06 30.96 7.82
CA GLN A 88 -60.65 29.82 8.64
C GLN A 88 -61.88 28.97 8.99
N GLN A 89 -61.69 27.67 9.16
CA GLN A 89 -62.34 26.80 10.15
C GLN A 89 -61.53 25.48 10.15
N ASN A 90 -60.76 25.14 11.19
CA ASN A 90 -61.13 24.70 12.55
C ASN A 90 -61.19 23.17 12.65
N GLN A 91 -60.28 22.59 13.44
CA GLN A 91 -60.65 21.84 14.65
C GLN A 91 -59.44 21.69 15.59
N GLN A 92 -59.71 21.51 16.88
CA GLN A 92 -58.72 21.49 17.96
C GLN A 92 -58.34 20.05 18.31
N TYR A 93 -57.09 19.78 18.71
CA TYR A 93 -56.82 18.72 19.69
C TYR A 93 -55.78 19.12 20.75
N GLN A 94 -56.10 18.70 21.96
CA GLN A 94 -55.53 19.01 23.27
C GLN A 94 -54.00 19.06 23.39
N SER A 95 -53.51 20.05 24.14
CA SER A 95 -52.17 20.04 24.73
C SER A 95 -52.08 19.07 25.92
N VAL A 96 -51.43 17.92 25.75
CA VAL A 96 -51.15 16.99 26.85
C VAL A 96 -49.95 17.48 27.66
N ASN A 97 -50.15 17.73 28.95
CA ASN A 97 -49.07 18.09 29.88
C ASN A 97 -48.15 16.89 30.17
N ILE A 98 -47.14 16.67 29.33
CA ILE A 98 -46.09 15.68 29.62
C ILE A 98 -45.23 16.17 30.79
N ARG A 99 -45.44 15.55 31.95
CA ARG A 99 -44.64 15.78 33.16
C ARG A 99 -43.19 15.33 32.87
N LEU A 100 -42.24 16.25 32.82
CA LEU A 100 -40.83 15.93 32.63
C LEU A 100 -40.27 15.19 33.86
N VAL A 101 -40.32 13.86 33.82
CA VAL A 101 -39.58 13.01 34.76
C VAL A 101 -38.08 13.17 34.45
N PRO A 102 -37.22 13.51 35.43
CA PRO A 102 -35.79 13.69 35.19
C PRO A 102 -35.15 12.37 34.74
N LYS A 103 -34.45 12.38 33.59
CA LYS A 103 -33.73 11.23 33.03
C LYS A 103 -32.44 10.88 33.81
N ASN A 104 -32.58 10.54 35.08
CA ASN A 104 -31.57 9.80 35.84
C ASN A 104 -31.84 8.30 35.75
N ILE A 105 -31.85 7.77 34.52
CA ILE A 105 -31.77 6.33 34.26
C ILE A 105 -30.48 6.11 33.50
N VAL A 106 -29.44 5.73 34.25
CA VAL A 106 -28.19 5.24 33.67
C VAL A 106 -28.48 3.85 33.14
N SER A 107 -28.70 3.72 31.83
CA SER A 107 -28.47 2.42 31.19
C SER A 107 -27.00 2.08 31.44
N SER A 108 -26.76 0.93 32.08
CA SER A 108 -25.39 0.47 32.33
C SER A 108 -24.69 0.33 30.99
N LYS A 109 -23.68 1.18 30.72
CA LYS A 109 -22.92 1.11 29.47
C LYS A 109 -22.33 -0.31 29.37
N ILE A 110 -22.86 -1.11 28.45
CA ILE A 110 -22.39 -2.47 28.15
C ILE A 110 -20.89 -2.40 27.90
N ASP A 111 -20.12 -2.86 28.87
CA ASP A 111 -18.65 -2.74 28.89
C ASP A 111 -18.06 -3.82 27.99
N TYR A 112 -17.77 -3.48 26.73
CA TYR A 112 -17.22 -4.41 25.75
C TYR A 112 -15.77 -4.82 26.03
N SER A 113 -15.09 -4.17 26.98
CA SER A 113 -13.73 -4.57 27.40
C SER A 113 -13.74 -5.75 28.38
N ARG A 114 -14.88 -6.03 29.01
CA ARG A 114 -15.06 -7.12 29.95
C ARG A 114 -15.17 -8.47 29.22
N SER A 115 -14.45 -9.48 29.73
CA SER A 115 -14.63 -10.87 29.29
C SER A 115 -16.06 -11.34 29.61
N TYR A 116 -16.94 -11.38 28.60
CA TYR A 116 -18.33 -11.80 28.78
C TYR A 116 -18.43 -13.30 28.96
N THR A 117 -18.64 -13.72 30.20
CA THR A 117 -19.02 -15.10 30.54
C THR A 117 -20.39 -15.19 31.21
N ALA A 118 -20.98 -14.05 31.59
CA ALA A 118 -22.28 -13.93 32.24
C ALA A 118 -23.42 -14.66 31.51
N ASN A 119 -23.67 -14.30 30.24
CA ASN A 119 -24.85 -14.73 29.47
C ASN A 119 -24.54 -15.80 28.40
N ASN A 120 -23.31 -16.32 28.36
CA ASN A 120 -22.91 -17.31 27.37
C ASN A 120 -23.40 -18.71 27.79
N PHE A 121 -23.91 -19.51 26.86
CA PHE A 121 -24.36 -20.88 27.13
C PHE A 121 -23.31 -21.93 26.72
N ILE A 122 -23.21 -23.02 27.49
CA ILE A 122 -22.27 -24.12 27.27
C ILE A 122 -22.98 -25.47 27.31
N ILE A 123 -22.78 -26.29 26.26
CA ILE A 123 -23.26 -27.67 26.18
C ILE A 123 -22.59 -28.56 27.24
N ALA A 124 -23.30 -29.56 27.76
CA ALA A 124 -22.80 -30.48 28.81
C ALA A 124 -21.38 -31.02 28.53
N VAL A 125 -21.14 -31.51 27.31
CA VAL A 125 -19.84 -32.06 26.87
C VAL A 125 -18.71 -31.03 26.99
N ARG A 126 -19.00 -29.77 26.67
CA ARG A 126 -18.03 -28.68 26.75
C ARG A 126 -17.83 -28.19 28.19
N ALA A 127 -18.85 -28.23 29.04
CA ALA A 127 -18.66 -27.96 30.47
C ALA A 127 -17.75 -29.01 31.14
N MET A 128 -17.90 -30.30 30.79
CA MET A 128 -17.01 -31.37 31.29
C MET A 128 -15.58 -31.24 30.73
N ASN A 129 -15.42 -30.93 29.44
CA ASN A 129 -14.09 -30.84 28.81
C ASN A 129 -13.35 -29.54 29.15
N ASP A 130 -13.99 -28.38 28.98
CA ASP A 130 -13.35 -27.05 29.10
C ASP A 130 -13.24 -26.61 30.57
N TYR A 131 -13.90 -27.28 31.52
CA TYR A 131 -13.85 -26.94 32.96
C TYR A 131 -13.61 -28.14 33.89
N LEU A 132 -13.37 -29.33 33.34
CA LEU A 132 -13.06 -30.57 34.06
C LEU A 132 -14.12 -31.00 35.09
N LEU A 133 -15.37 -30.55 34.93
CA LEU A 133 -16.51 -30.91 35.77
C LEU A 133 -16.96 -32.37 35.56
N SER A 134 -17.49 -33.00 36.60
CA SER A 134 -18.16 -34.31 36.49
C SER A 134 -19.62 -34.16 36.01
N PRO A 135 -20.27 -35.23 35.50
CA PRO A 135 -21.70 -35.20 35.21
C PRO A 135 -22.55 -34.76 36.42
N SER A 136 -22.21 -35.28 37.60
CA SER A 136 -22.82 -34.95 38.89
C SER A 136 -22.65 -33.47 39.32
N ASP A 137 -21.62 -32.78 38.83
CA ASP A 137 -21.48 -31.34 39.05
C ASP A 137 -22.50 -30.54 38.24
N LEU A 138 -22.80 -30.99 37.01
CA LEU A 138 -23.76 -30.34 36.12
C LEU A 138 -25.22 -30.53 36.56
N ASP A 139 -25.52 -31.61 37.29
CA ASP A 139 -26.85 -31.81 37.88
C ASP A 139 -27.19 -30.76 38.97
N SER A 140 -26.18 -30.06 39.50
CA SER A 140 -26.38 -28.93 40.44
C SER A 140 -26.53 -27.55 39.76
N LEU A 141 -26.52 -27.48 38.42
CA LEU A 141 -26.59 -26.23 37.65
C LEU A 141 -27.94 -26.09 36.91
N ILE A 142 -28.31 -24.86 36.54
CA ILE A 142 -29.59 -24.62 35.87
C ILE A 142 -29.52 -25.08 34.41
N LYS A 143 -30.48 -25.94 34.02
CA LYS A 143 -30.58 -26.56 32.70
C LYS A 143 -31.49 -25.75 31.79
N TYR A 144 -30.89 -24.96 30.92
CA TYR A 144 -31.59 -24.22 29.86
C TYR A 144 -31.73 -25.11 28.63
N LYS A 145 -32.88 -25.03 27.95
CA LYS A 145 -33.10 -25.71 26.67
C LYS A 145 -32.87 -24.74 25.52
N ARG A 146 -31.95 -25.07 24.61
CA ARG A 146 -31.68 -24.32 23.38
C ARG A 146 -31.74 -25.23 22.15
N ARG A 147 -31.87 -24.61 20.98
CA ARG A 147 -31.87 -25.31 19.69
C ARG A 147 -30.58 -26.12 19.49
N ASN A 148 -30.68 -27.35 18.98
CA ASN A 148 -29.52 -28.13 18.54
C ASN A 148 -28.97 -27.59 17.20
N PRO A 149 -27.68 -27.19 17.11
CA PRO A 149 -27.05 -26.81 15.84
C PRO A 149 -26.80 -27.97 14.87
N PHE A 150 -26.90 -29.22 15.34
CA PHE A 150 -26.54 -30.43 14.59
C PHE A 150 -27.76 -31.29 14.19
N ASP A 151 -28.96 -30.71 14.18
CA ASP A 151 -30.21 -31.39 13.81
C ASP A 151 -30.38 -31.45 12.28
N GLU A 152 -29.55 -32.24 11.60
CA GLU A 152 -29.59 -32.46 10.15
C GLU A 152 -30.92 -33.05 9.65
N TYR A 153 -31.71 -33.66 10.54
CA TYR A 153 -32.93 -34.40 10.22
C TYR A 153 -34.23 -33.65 10.58
N GLY A 154 -34.13 -32.50 11.25
CA GLY A 154 -35.25 -31.61 11.55
C GLY A 154 -36.21 -32.14 12.61
N GLN A 155 -35.70 -32.85 13.62
CA GLN A 155 -36.49 -33.40 14.73
C GLN A 155 -36.85 -32.34 15.79
N ASN A 156 -36.28 -31.13 15.69
CA ASN A 156 -36.39 -30.01 16.64
C ASN A 156 -35.97 -30.40 18.07
N GLU A 157 -34.98 -31.28 18.21
CA GLU A 157 -34.46 -31.65 19.53
C GLU A 157 -33.80 -30.45 20.22
N LEU A 158 -34.21 -30.19 21.46
CA LEU A 158 -33.66 -29.15 22.31
C LEU A 158 -32.55 -29.72 23.19
N ILE A 159 -31.33 -29.21 23.02
CA ILE A 159 -30.18 -29.58 23.84
C ILE A 159 -30.19 -28.83 25.18
N ASN A 160 -29.79 -29.54 26.23
CA ASN A 160 -29.55 -28.94 27.54
C ASN A 160 -28.20 -28.20 27.54
N VAL A 161 -28.25 -26.92 27.86
CA VAL A 161 -27.09 -26.03 28.02
C VAL A 161 -27.11 -25.37 29.39
N TYR A 162 -25.93 -25.03 29.89
CA TYR A 162 -25.71 -24.42 31.19
C TYR A 162 -25.16 -23.01 31.03
N LEU A 163 -25.46 -22.12 31.97
CA LEU A 163 -24.92 -20.77 31.95
C LEU A 163 -23.40 -20.81 32.24
N ARG A 164 -22.59 -20.21 31.38
CA ARG A 164 -21.13 -20.27 31.46
C ARG A 164 -20.60 -19.70 32.78
N SER A 165 -21.24 -18.67 33.31
CA SER A 165 -20.92 -18.08 34.61
C SER A 165 -21.19 -19.03 35.78
N GLU A 166 -22.27 -19.82 35.73
CA GLU A 166 -22.52 -20.90 36.72
C GLU A 166 -21.48 -22.03 36.59
N VAL A 167 -21.16 -22.44 35.37
CA VAL A 167 -20.10 -23.44 35.07
C VAL A 167 -18.74 -22.96 35.58
N GLU A 168 -18.40 -21.69 35.39
CA GLU A 168 -17.16 -21.07 35.88
C GLU A 168 -17.14 -20.94 37.40
N ALA A 169 -18.24 -20.54 38.04
CA ALA A 169 -18.35 -20.51 39.50
C ALA A 169 -18.23 -21.91 40.11
N LYS A 170 -18.86 -22.93 39.52
CA LYS A 170 -18.74 -24.33 39.92
C LYS A 170 -17.31 -24.84 39.75
N ALA A 171 -16.66 -24.55 38.63
CA ALA A 171 -15.26 -24.90 38.40
C ALA A 171 -14.31 -24.22 39.39
N LEU A 172 -14.53 -22.94 39.70
CA LEU A 172 -13.79 -22.22 40.74
C LEU A 172 -13.99 -22.84 42.13
N SER A 173 -15.20 -23.32 42.46
CA SER A 173 -15.46 -24.00 43.73
C SER A 173 -14.73 -25.34 43.90
N ILE A 174 -14.34 -25.98 42.79
CA ILE A 174 -13.65 -27.28 42.77
C ILE A 174 -12.12 -27.10 42.68
N TRP A 175 -11.65 -26.21 41.80
CA TRP A 175 -10.23 -26.04 41.49
C TRP A 175 -9.56 -24.87 42.25
N GLY A 176 -10.34 -24.03 42.94
CA GLY A 176 -9.90 -22.90 43.75
C GLY A 176 -9.45 -21.66 42.95
N SER A 177 -8.87 -21.85 41.75
CA SER A 177 -8.52 -20.75 40.84
C SER A 177 -8.56 -21.21 39.37
N LEU A 178 -8.68 -20.24 38.46
CA LEU A 178 -8.56 -20.49 37.01
C LEU A 178 -7.16 -21.01 36.64
N GLU A 179 -6.12 -20.50 37.29
CA GLU A 179 -4.73 -20.93 37.08
C GLU A 179 -4.51 -22.40 37.49
N ASN A 180 -5.18 -22.87 38.55
CA ASN A 180 -5.17 -24.28 38.95
C ASN A 180 -5.91 -25.17 37.95
N LEU A 181 -7.08 -24.71 37.46
CA LEU A 181 -7.80 -25.39 36.38
C LEU A 181 -6.94 -25.49 35.11
N GLU A 182 -6.18 -24.44 34.76
CA GLU A 182 -5.26 -24.48 33.62
C GLU A 182 -4.07 -25.42 33.85
N LYS A 183 -3.47 -25.43 35.04
CA LYS A 183 -2.42 -26.39 35.40
C LYS A 183 -2.91 -27.84 35.34
N GLU A 184 -4.13 -28.13 35.80
CA GLU A 184 -4.72 -29.47 35.68
C GLU A 184 -5.17 -29.81 34.26
N LYS A 185 -5.60 -28.82 33.44
CA LYS A 185 -5.79 -29.01 31.99
C LYS A 185 -4.49 -29.36 31.31
N GLU A 186 -3.41 -28.63 31.55
CA GLU A 186 -2.09 -28.95 30.98
C GLU A 186 -1.55 -30.28 31.48
N LYS A 187 -1.81 -30.66 32.73
CA LYS A 187 -1.42 -31.95 33.30
C LYS A 187 -2.21 -33.07 32.64
N LYS A 188 -3.54 -33.00 32.61
CA LYS A 188 -4.39 -33.93 31.85
C LYS A 188 -4.04 -33.96 30.36
N LYS A 189 -3.65 -32.84 29.73
CA LYS A 189 -3.20 -32.80 28.34
C LYS A 189 -1.85 -33.50 28.17
N ARG A 190 -0.85 -33.21 29.02
CA ARG A 190 0.45 -33.90 29.00
C ARG A 190 0.32 -35.40 29.30
N ASP A 191 -0.54 -35.78 30.22
CA ASP A 191 -0.81 -37.19 30.54
C ASP A 191 -1.66 -37.86 29.46
N PHE A 192 -2.59 -37.16 28.81
CA PHE A 192 -3.28 -37.63 27.60
C PHE A 192 -2.33 -37.74 26.41
N ASP A 193 -1.37 -36.85 26.22
CA ASP A 193 -0.39 -36.92 25.13
C ASP A 193 0.68 -38.00 25.40
N ARG A 194 1.10 -38.21 26.66
CA ARG A 194 1.86 -39.40 27.09
C ARG A 194 1.08 -40.68 26.87
N GLN A 195 -0.19 -40.72 27.29
CA GLN A 195 -1.07 -41.86 27.04
C GLN A 195 -1.31 -42.04 25.55
N ARG A 196 -1.40 -40.97 24.74
CA ARG A 196 -1.55 -41.04 23.28
C ARG A 196 -0.28 -41.54 22.61
N GLN A 197 0.92 -41.22 23.11
CA GLN A 197 2.17 -41.81 22.64
C GLN A 197 2.30 -43.29 23.07
N ALA A 198 1.97 -43.62 24.32
CA ALA A 198 1.93 -45.00 24.80
C ALA A 198 0.89 -45.83 24.03
N VAL A 199 -0.30 -45.30 23.79
CA VAL A 199 -1.40 -45.89 23.01
C VAL A 199 -1.12 -45.81 21.51
N PHE A 200 -0.26 -44.95 21.00
CA PHE A 200 0.22 -45.01 19.62
C PHE A 200 1.16 -46.20 19.44
N ASN A 201 2.10 -46.38 20.38
CA ASN A 201 2.96 -47.57 20.44
C ASN A 201 2.12 -48.85 20.68
N LEU A 202 1.08 -48.79 21.53
CA LEU A 202 0.18 -49.91 21.79
C LEU A 202 -0.76 -50.18 20.61
N LYS A 203 -1.29 -49.16 19.92
CA LYS A 203 -2.10 -49.31 18.68
C LYS A 203 -1.28 -49.83 17.51
N LYS A 204 0.02 -49.52 17.46
CA LYS A 204 0.97 -50.18 16.54
C LYS A 204 1.09 -51.69 16.82
N SER A 205 0.84 -52.12 18.07
CA SER A 205 0.80 -53.53 18.49
C SER A 205 -0.60 -54.18 18.48
N LEU A 206 -1.68 -53.38 18.55
CA LEU A 206 -3.07 -53.84 18.64
C LEU A 206 -3.86 -53.74 17.33
N ARG A 207 -3.31 -53.11 16.28
CA ARG A 207 -3.95 -53.04 14.96
C ARG A 207 -4.29 -54.43 14.40
N ASP A 208 -3.42 -55.41 14.62
CA ASP A 208 -3.61 -56.80 14.20
C ASP A 208 -4.64 -57.59 15.05
N TYR A 209 -5.06 -57.02 16.19
CA TYR A 209 -6.09 -57.57 17.07
C TYR A 209 -7.46 -56.91 16.80
N HIS A 210 -7.49 -55.59 16.58
CA HIS A 210 -8.72 -54.85 16.31
C HIS A 210 -9.38 -55.28 14.99
N ASN A 211 -8.56 -55.55 13.96
CA ASN A 211 -9.02 -56.10 12.68
C ASN A 211 -9.77 -57.44 12.80
N ARG A 212 -9.72 -58.14 13.94
CA ARG A 212 -10.44 -59.41 14.21
C ARG A 212 -11.71 -59.23 15.05
N ILE A 213 -11.93 -58.05 15.63
CA ILE A 213 -13.11 -57.72 16.44
C ILE A 213 -14.09 -56.87 15.62
N GLU A 214 -13.58 -56.04 14.70
CA GLU A 214 -14.40 -55.23 13.79
C GLU A 214 -15.23 -56.10 12.80
N GLU A 215 -14.88 -57.39 12.62
CA GLU A 215 -15.71 -58.39 11.92
C GLU A 215 -16.93 -58.90 12.72
N LEU A 216 -17.02 -58.62 14.04
CA LEU A 216 -17.97 -59.31 14.94
C LEU A 216 -19.12 -58.44 15.49
N GLU A 217 -18.96 -57.12 15.66
CA GLU A 217 -19.81 -56.37 16.63
C GLU A 217 -20.92 -55.44 16.08
N ASN A 218 -20.98 -55.04 14.80
CA ASN A 218 -21.99 -54.05 14.35
C ASN A 218 -22.57 -54.25 12.92
N PRO A 219 -23.76 -54.88 12.75
CA PRO A 219 -24.29 -55.21 11.42
C PRO A 219 -25.23 -54.18 10.75
N LEU A 220 -25.65 -53.10 11.43
CA LEU A 220 -26.95 -52.46 11.11
C LEU A 220 -26.96 -51.03 10.55
N THR A 221 -25.86 -50.26 10.60
CA THR A 221 -25.86 -48.83 10.17
C THR A 221 -25.33 -48.59 8.75
N ASP A 222 -24.88 -49.64 8.05
CA ASP A 222 -23.89 -49.47 6.96
C ASP A 222 -24.45 -49.71 5.53
N LYS A 223 -25.70 -50.18 5.41
CA LYS A 223 -26.29 -50.70 4.15
C LYS A 223 -26.36 -49.71 2.96
N GLN A 224 -26.30 -48.40 3.17
CA GLN A 224 -26.37 -47.41 2.09
C GLN A 224 -25.00 -46.85 1.63
N TYR A 225 -23.92 -47.00 2.41
CA TYR A 225 -22.66 -46.25 2.19
C TYR A 225 -21.37 -47.09 2.13
N SER A 226 -21.39 -48.41 2.27
CA SER A 226 -20.16 -49.23 2.20
C SER A 226 -19.90 -49.95 0.88
N ASN A 227 -20.88 -49.95 -0.03
CA ASN A 227 -20.88 -50.92 -1.13
C ASN A 227 -20.20 -50.46 -2.44
N THR A 228 -19.53 -49.31 -2.49
CA THR A 228 -18.90 -48.77 -3.71
C THR A 228 -17.42 -49.15 -3.80
N THR A 229 -17.13 -50.40 -4.20
CA THR A 229 -15.77 -50.81 -4.57
C THR A 229 -15.35 -50.19 -5.92
N ILE A 230 -14.04 -50.01 -6.12
CA ILE A 230 -13.47 -49.35 -7.33
C ILE A 230 -14.05 -49.96 -8.63
N PHE A 231 -14.11 -51.29 -8.70
CA PHE A 231 -14.66 -52.09 -9.80
C PHE A 231 -16.13 -51.79 -10.16
N LYS A 232 -16.93 -51.23 -9.25
CA LYS A 232 -18.33 -50.84 -9.53
C LYS A 232 -18.42 -49.46 -10.20
N THR A 233 -17.41 -48.62 -10.08
CA THR A 233 -17.37 -47.29 -10.74
C THR A 233 -16.89 -47.42 -12.19
N LEU A 234 -17.47 -46.67 -13.13
CA LEU A 234 -16.99 -46.68 -14.53
C LEU A 234 -15.54 -46.20 -14.63
N SER A 235 -15.19 -45.11 -13.94
CA SER A 235 -13.83 -44.57 -13.89
C SER A 235 -12.83 -45.59 -13.37
N GLY A 236 -13.20 -46.35 -12.33
CA GLY A 236 -12.36 -47.39 -11.75
C GLY A 236 -12.16 -48.61 -12.65
N LYS A 237 -13.15 -48.94 -13.50
CA LYS A 237 -12.96 -49.94 -14.56
C LYS A 237 -11.91 -49.49 -15.58
N VAL A 238 -11.99 -48.24 -16.06
CA VAL A 238 -11.02 -47.70 -17.03
C VAL A 238 -9.60 -47.74 -16.46
N VAL A 239 -9.38 -47.18 -15.26
CA VAL A 239 -8.04 -47.15 -14.65
C VAL A 239 -7.51 -48.57 -14.33
N LEU A 240 -8.35 -49.48 -13.82
CA LEU A 240 -7.90 -50.86 -13.55
C LEU A 240 -7.63 -51.67 -14.83
N SER A 241 -8.34 -51.37 -15.93
CA SER A 241 -7.99 -51.92 -17.26
C SER A 241 -6.66 -51.38 -17.78
N ALA A 242 -6.36 -50.10 -17.59
CA ALA A 242 -5.07 -49.51 -17.94
C ALA A 242 -3.91 -50.10 -17.11
N VAL A 243 -4.07 -50.26 -15.78
CA VAL A 243 -3.11 -50.99 -14.94
C VAL A 243 -2.83 -52.39 -15.50
N ALA A 244 -3.87 -53.15 -15.88
CA ALA A 244 -3.71 -54.51 -16.36
C ALA A 244 -3.04 -54.59 -17.74
N ILE A 245 -3.37 -53.68 -18.66
CA ILE A 245 -2.83 -53.67 -20.02
C ILE A 245 -1.39 -53.14 -20.04
N ASN A 246 -1.08 -52.07 -19.32
CA ASN A 246 0.29 -51.52 -19.28
C ASN A 246 1.25 -52.48 -18.56
N ALA A 247 0.78 -53.19 -17.51
CA ALA A 247 1.54 -54.27 -16.89
C ALA A 247 1.77 -55.47 -17.84
N MET A 248 0.79 -55.81 -18.69
CA MET A 248 0.96 -56.87 -19.71
C MET A 248 1.95 -56.44 -20.79
N ASN A 249 1.85 -55.21 -21.30
CA ASN A 249 2.80 -54.64 -22.26
C ASN A 249 4.22 -54.62 -21.67
N PHE A 250 4.40 -54.21 -20.42
CA PHE A 250 5.67 -54.28 -19.71
C PHE A 250 6.25 -55.70 -19.67
N VAL A 251 5.47 -56.71 -19.25
CA VAL A 251 5.94 -58.10 -19.19
C VAL A 251 6.33 -58.62 -20.58
N VAL A 252 5.55 -58.33 -21.62
CA VAL A 252 5.84 -58.73 -23.01
C VAL A 252 7.13 -58.06 -23.52
N LYS A 253 7.30 -56.76 -23.30
CA LYS A 253 8.51 -56.01 -23.68
C LYS A 253 9.75 -56.50 -22.91
N LEU A 254 9.62 -56.73 -21.60
CA LEU A 254 10.70 -57.24 -20.75
C LEU A 254 11.16 -58.64 -21.19
N VAL A 255 10.24 -59.55 -21.49
CA VAL A 255 10.57 -60.89 -22.02
C VAL A 255 11.20 -60.78 -23.41
N GLY A 256 10.67 -59.91 -24.28
CA GLY A 256 11.25 -59.60 -25.59
C GLY A 256 12.68 -59.07 -25.50
N TRP A 257 12.99 -58.22 -24.51
CA TRP A 257 14.37 -57.80 -24.20
C TRP A 257 15.24 -58.97 -23.73
N ILE A 258 14.79 -59.76 -22.76
CA ILE A 258 15.58 -60.90 -22.21
C ILE A 258 15.99 -61.90 -23.31
N TYR A 259 15.14 -62.12 -24.32
CA TYR A 259 15.45 -63.00 -25.46
C TYR A 259 16.27 -62.33 -26.59
N SER A 260 16.25 -61.00 -26.72
CA SER A 260 16.92 -60.29 -27.83
C SER A 260 18.21 -59.56 -27.44
N GLY A 261 18.39 -59.23 -26.16
CA GLY A 261 19.47 -58.37 -25.67
C GLY A 261 19.38 -56.90 -26.08
N SER A 262 18.38 -56.50 -26.87
CA SER A 262 18.36 -55.19 -27.54
C SER A 262 18.12 -54.01 -26.59
N SER A 263 19.05 -53.04 -26.58
CA SER A 263 18.99 -51.82 -25.75
C SER A 263 17.75 -50.95 -26.02
N SER A 264 17.23 -50.95 -27.24
CA SER A 264 15.98 -50.27 -27.60
C SER A 264 14.79 -50.92 -26.90
N LEU A 265 14.71 -52.26 -26.93
CA LEU A 265 13.67 -53.05 -26.25
C LEU A 265 13.74 -52.95 -24.72
N PHE A 266 14.94 -52.76 -24.15
CA PHE A 266 15.10 -52.45 -22.74
C PHE A 266 14.49 -51.09 -22.37
N SER A 267 14.80 -50.04 -23.14
CA SER A 267 14.26 -48.69 -22.91
C SER A 267 12.72 -48.69 -23.01
N GLU A 268 12.18 -49.37 -24.01
CA GLU A 268 10.74 -49.54 -24.24
C GLU A 268 10.05 -50.32 -23.09
N ALA A 269 10.73 -51.31 -22.49
CA ALA A 269 10.25 -52.00 -21.29
C ALA A 269 10.30 -51.09 -20.05
N VAL A 270 11.33 -50.26 -19.89
CA VAL A 270 11.42 -49.26 -18.80
C VAL A 270 10.32 -48.21 -18.91
N HIS A 271 9.91 -47.83 -20.13
CA HIS A 271 8.79 -46.93 -20.37
C HIS A 271 7.47 -47.51 -19.83
N SER A 272 7.05 -48.70 -20.31
CA SER A 272 5.81 -49.32 -19.82
C SER A 272 5.82 -49.75 -18.35
N PHE A 273 7.00 -49.87 -17.72
CA PHE A 273 7.11 -49.98 -16.27
C PHE A 273 6.74 -48.68 -15.56
N ALA A 274 7.19 -47.53 -16.05
CA ALA A 274 6.81 -46.22 -15.54
C ALA A 274 5.31 -45.96 -15.72
N ASP A 275 4.73 -46.32 -16.87
CA ASP A 275 3.29 -46.21 -17.12
C ASP A 275 2.48 -47.10 -16.17
N THR A 276 2.94 -48.32 -15.91
CA THR A 276 2.33 -49.20 -14.91
C THR A 276 2.34 -48.56 -13.51
N ILE A 277 3.41 -47.85 -13.13
CA ILE A 277 3.48 -47.10 -11.88
C ILE A 277 2.52 -45.90 -11.87
N ASN A 278 2.43 -45.13 -12.97
CA ASN A 278 1.48 -44.03 -13.13
C ASN A 278 0.03 -44.51 -12.92
N GLN A 279 -0.36 -45.59 -13.61
CA GLN A 279 -1.69 -46.17 -13.49
C GLN A 279 -1.99 -46.70 -12.06
N LEU A 280 -1.00 -47.25 -11.35
CA LEU A 280 -1.13 -47.63 -9.95
C LEU A 280 -1.31 -46.42 -9.00
N ILE A 281 -0.63 -45.30 -9.28
CA ILE A 281 -0.82 -44.03 -8.55
C ILE A 281 -2.24 -43.48 -8.75
N LEU A 282 -2.76 -43.51 -9.98
CA LEU A 282 -4.15 -43.13 -10.27
C LEU A 282 -5.16 -44.05 -9.57
N ALA A 283 -4.93 -45.37 -9.58
CA ALA A 283 -5.78 -46.35 -8.90
C ALA A 283 -5.81 -46.14 -7.38
N PHE A 284 -4.66 -45.83 -6.77
CA PHE A 284 -4.56 -45.47 -5.35
C PHE A 284 -5.31 -44.17 -5.03
N GLY A 285 -5.18 -43.14 -5.87
CA GLY A 285 -5.90 -41.87 -5.69
C GLY A 285 -7.42 -42.04 -5.73
N LEU A 286 -7.91 -42.83 -6.69
CA LEU A 286 -9.33 -43.17 -6.82
C LEU A 286 -9.84 -44.05 -5.66
N HIS A 287 -9.01 -44.95 -5.13
CA HIS A 287 -9.34 -45.71 -3.92
C HIS A 287 -9.47 -44.78 -2.69
N GLN A 288 -8.49 -43.90 -2.51
CA GLN A 288 -8.42 -42.97 -1.39
C GLN A 288 -9.54 -41.92 -1.46
N SER A 289 -9.96 -41.47 -2.65
CA SER A 289 -11.03 -40.47 -2.80
C SER A 289 -12.43 -40.97 -2.45
N LEU A 290 -12.63 -42.29 -2.44
CA LEU A 290 -13.90 -42.91 -2.02
C LEU A 290 -14.06 -42.98 -0.49
N LYS A 291 -13.05 -42.55 0.28
CA LYS A 291 -13.11 -42.55 1.76
C LYS A 291 -14.04 -41.47 2.31
N ARG A 292 -14.84 -41.85 3.32
CA ARG A 292 -15.79 -40.96 4.00
C ARG A 292 -15.07 -39.75 4.65
N PRO A 293 -15.73 -38.58 4.74
CA PRO A 293 -15.25 -37.47 5.56
C PRO A 293 -15.00 -37.86 7.02
N ASN A 294 -14.07 -37.16 7.66
CA ASN A 294 -13.73 -37.36 9.08
C ASN A 294 -13.37 -36.02 9.74
N ARG A 295 -12.99 -36.04 11.02
CA ARG A 295 -12.72 -34.82 11.80
C ARG A 295 -11.46 -34.04 11.36
N GLU A 296 -10.56 -34.67 10.61
CA GLU A 296 -9.35 -34.04 10.05
C GLU A 296 -9.61 -33.56 8.60
N HIS A 297 -10.51 -34.23 7.87
CA HIS A 297 -10.93 -33.90 6.50
C HIS A 297 -12.47 -33.83 6.42
N PRO A 298 -13.10 -32.71 6.83
CA PRO A 298 -14.56 -32.59 6.95
C PRO A 298 -15.31 -32.61 5.60
N TYR A 299 -14.62 -32.29 4.50
CA TYR A 299 -15.15 -32.39 3.14
C TYR A 299 -14.85 -33.74 2.45
N GLY A 300 -14.13 -34.64 3.12
CA GLY A 300 -13.70 -35.92 2.55
C GLY A 300 -12.42 -35.84 1.72
N TYR A 301 -12.23 -36.84 0.85
CA TYR A 301 -10.98 -37.07 0.11
C TYR A 301 -11.14 -36.96 -1.42
N SER A 302 -12.25 -36.42 -1.94
CA SER A 302 -12.54 -36.24 -3.38
C SER A 302 -11.33 -35.74 -4.18
N ASN A 303 -10.67 -34.70 -3.66
CA ASN A 303 -9.54 -34.03 -4.28
C ASN A 303 -8.29 -34.89 -4.44
N MET A 304 -8.20 -36.05 -3.78
CA MET A 304 -7.07 -36.97 -3.96
C MET A 304 -6.89 -37.41 -5.41
N THR A 305 -7.98 -37.51 -6.19
CA THR A 305 -7.90 -37.86 -7.62
C THR A 305 -7.14 -36.80 -8.44
N TYR A 306 -7.27 -35.51 -8.11
CA TYR A 306 -6.47 -34.45 -8.74
C TYR A 306 -5.01 -34.49 -8.27
N ILE A 307 -4.76 -34.76 -6.98
CA ILE A 307 -3.39 -34.88 -6.42
C ILE A 307 -2.62 -36.01 -7.12
N THR A 308 -3.20 -37.20 -7.24
CA THR A 308 -2.51 -38.33 -7.91
C THR A 308 -2.38 -38.13 -9.41
N SER A 309 -3.32 -37.44 -10.04
CA SER A 309 -3.24 -37.11 -11.48
C SER A 309 -2.18 -36.04 -11.76
N LEU A 310 -1.98 -35.08 -10.84
CA LEU A 310 -0.88 -34.12 -10.87
C LEU A 310 0.48 -34.82 -10.69
N ILE A 311 0.60 -35.74 -9.72
CA ILE A 311 1.81 -36.56 -9.52
C ILE A 311 2.13 -37.39 -10.77
N SER A 312 1.11 -38.00 -11.39
CA SER A 312 1.24 -38.73 -12.66
C SER A 312 1.74 -37.82 -13.79
N GLY A 313 1.15 -36.63 -13.94
CA GLY A 313 1.58 -35.65 -14.94
C GLY A 313 3.03 -35.20 -14.76
N VAL A 314 3.47 -34.95 -13.54
CA VAL A 314 4.88 -34.65 -13.23
C VAL A 314 5.79 -35.86 -13.54
N GLY A 315 5.33 -37.09 -13.27
CA GLY A 315 6.02 -38.31 -13.65
C GLY A 315 6.24 -38.43 -15.16
N ILE A 316 5.18 -38.27 -15.97
CA ILE A 316 5.24 -38.31 -17.45
C ILE A 316 6.14 -37.19 -17.98
N PHE A 317 6.12 -35.99 -17.38
CA PHE A 317 7.03 -34.91 -17.75
C PHE A 317 8.50 -35.27 -17.45
N CYS A 318 8.82 -35.60 -16.20
CA CYS A 318 10.20 -35.83 -15.79
C CYS A 318 10.83 -37.09 -16.40
N PHE A 319 10.09 -38.20 -16.49
CA PHE A 319 10.61 -39.47 -17.01
C PHE A 319 10.34 -39.60 -18.52
N GLY A 320 9.12 -39.37 -19.00
CA GLY A 320 8.79 -39.49 -20.41
C GLY A 320 9.49 -38.44 -21.27
N THR A 321 9.20 -37.16 -21.05
CA THR A 321 9.84 -36.08 -21.83
C THR A 321 11.34 -36.02 -21.58
N GLY A 322 11.76 -36.14 -20.33
CA GLY A 322 13.17 -36.08 -19.92
C GLY A 322 14.04 -37.16 -20.57
N LEU A 323 13.61 -38.43 -20.58
CA LEU A 323 14.38 -39.52 -21.17
C LEU A 323 14.36 -39.49 -22.70
N SER A 324 13.21 -39.19 -23.34
CA SER A 324 13.15 -39.06 -24.80
C SER A 324 14.03 -37.91 -25.30
N TRP A 325 14.02 -36.75 -24.63
CA TRP A 325 14.92 -35.64 -24.99
C TRP A 325 16.38 -35.96 -24.68
N TYR A 326 16.68 -36.63 -23.56
CA TYR A 326 18.04 -37.09 -23.27
C TYR A 326 18.57 -38.00 -24.39
N HIS A 327 17.83 -39.06 -24.74
CA HIS A 327 18.25 -40.00 -25.79
C HIS A 327 18.31 -39.36 -27.18
N GLY A 328 17.34 -38.51 -27.54
CA GLY A 328 17.34 -37.77 -28.81
C GLY A 328 18.51 -36.80 -28.94
N ILE A 329 18.92 -36.13 -27.85
CA ILE A 329 20.10 -35.26 -27.83
C ILE A 329 21.39 -36.11 -27.87
N THR A 330 21.51 -37.19 -27.08
CA THR A 330 22.73 -38.01 -27.09
C THR A 330 22.96 -38.69 -28.44
N GLY A 331 21.91 -39.18 -29.11
CA GLY A 331 22.03 -39.83 -30.42
C GLY A 331 22.48 -38.88 -31.55
N LEU A 332 22.25 -37.58 -31.40
CA LEU A 332 22.81 -36.56 -32.32
C LEU A 332 24.31 -36.30 -32.09
N PHE A 333 24.85 -36.65 -30.92
CA PHE A 333 26.28 -36.50 -30.58
C PHE A 333 27.09 -37.80 -30.71
N ASP A 334 26.47 -38.95 -30.46
CA ASP A 334 27.07 -40.29 -30.62
C ASP A 334 26.10 -41.23 -31.36
N PRO A 335 26.13 -41.27 -32.70
CA PRO A 335 25.12 -41.99 -33.49
C PRO A 335 25.45 -43.49 -33.59
N HIS A 336 24.75 -44.31 -32.82
CA HIS A 336 24.87 -45.77 -32.84
C HIS A 336 24.03 -46.43 -33.96
N PRO A 337 24.45 -47.59 -34.52
CA PRO A 337 23.67 -48.32 -35.51
C PRO A 337 22.45 -49.03 -34.88
N VAL A 338 21.33 -49.07 -35.61
CA VAL A 338 20.07 -49.69 -35.15
C VAL A 338 20.09 -51.20 -35.38
N GLU A 339 20.68 -51.93 -34.45
CA GLU A 339 20.72 -53.40 -34.49
C GLU A 339 19.37 -54.02 -34.07
N SER A 340 18.82 -54.92 -34.88
CA SER A 340 17.59 -55.72 -34.67
C SER A 340 16.19 -55.07 -34.87
N LEU A 341 16.01 -54.26 -35.93
CA LEU A 341 14.72 -53.65 -36.33
C LEU A 341 13.48 -54.58 -36.23
N SER A 342 13.55 -55.79 -36.79
CA SER A 342 12.36 -56.61 -37.09
C SER A 342 11.55 -57.04 -35.85
N TRP A 343 12.20 -57.34 -34.73
CA TRP A 343 11.52 -57.76 -33.50
C TRP A 343 10.97 -56.57 -32.70
N ALA A 344 11.71 -55.46 -32.66
CA ALA A 344 11.25 -54.23 -32.01
C ALA A 344 9.96 -53.71 -32.67
N LEU A 345 9.90 -53.68 -34.01
CA LEU A 345 8.76 -53.14 -34.75
C LEU A 345 7.48 -53.98 -34.54
N VAL A 346 7.59 -55.32 -34.44
CA VAL A 346 6.45 -56.20 -34.11
C VAL A 346 5.94 -55.96 -32.69
N LEU A 347 6.84 -55.78 -31.72
CA LEU A 347 6.46 -55.55 -30.32
C LEU A 347 5.87 -54.15 -30.10
N LEU A 348 6.37 -53.12 -30.80
CA LEU A 348 5.79 -51.77 -30.83
C LEU A 348 4.36 -51.77 -31.41
N LEU A 349 4.14 -52.47 -32.54
CA LEU A 349 2.79 -52.62 -33.12
C LEU A 349 1.83 -53.38 -32.19
N GLY A 350 2.34 -54.38 -31.46
CA GLY A 350 1.57 -55.08 -30.43
C GLY A 350 1.13 -54.17 -29.29
N SER A 351 2.04 -53.31 -28.81
CA SER A 351 1.77 -52.33 -27.75
C SER A 351 0.73 -51.29 -28.18
N ALA A 352 0.92 -50.69 -29.37
CA ALA A 352 -0.01 -49.69 -29.90
C ALA A 352 -1.44 -50.25 -30.10
N PHE A 353 -1.58 -51.55 -30.40
CA PHE A 353 -2.89 -52.19 -30.50
C PHE A 353 -3.58 -52.39 -29.15
N SER A 354 -2.85 -52.75 -28.09
CA SER A 354 -3.42 -52.90 -26.74
C SER A 354 -3.72 -51.54 -26.08
N GLU A 355 -2.85 -50.55 -26.27
CA GLU A 355 -3.05 -49.14 -25.86
C GLU A 355 -4.22 -48.49 -26.61
N SER A 356 -4.44 -48.82 -27.88
CA SER A 356 -5.66 -48.41 -28.60
C SER A 356 -6.94 -48.97 -27.95
N GLY A 357 -6.85 -50.08 -27.22
CA GLY A 357 -7.95 -50.68 -26.46
C GLY A 357 -8.30 -49.91 -25.18
N THR A 358 -7.30 -49.49 -24.41
CA THR A 358 -7.50 -48.63 -23.22
C THR A 358 -7.99 -47.24 -23.63
N LEU A 359 -7.40 -46.68 -24.68
CA LEU A 359 -7.81 -45.40 -25.30
C LEU A 359 -9.29 -45.42 -25.69
N MET A 360 -9.75 -46.47 -26.36
CA MET A 360 -11.16 -46.59 -26.77
C MET A 360 -12.10 -46.61 -25.55
N MET A 361 -11.73 -47.30 -24.46
CA MET A 361 -12.52 -47.31 -23.22
C MET A 361 -12.56 -45.93 -22.54
N ALA A 362 -11.41 -45.24 -22.43
CA ALA A 362 -11.31 -43.91 -21.85
C ALA A 362 -12.09 -42.86 -22.68
N TYR A 363 -11.98 -42.92 -24.01
CA TYR A 363 -12.75 -42.09 -24.94
C TYR A 363 -14.25 -42.28 -24.79
N LEU A 364 -14.73 -43.53 -24.68
CA LEU A 364 -16.16 -43.85 -24.58
C LEU A 364 -16.79 -43.39 -23.25
N ASP A 365 -16.10 -43.51 -22.10
CA ASP A 365 -16.59 -42.93 -20.84
C ASP A 365 -16.58 -41.40 -20.89
N THR A 366 -15.49 -40.80 -21.39
CA THR A 366 -15.35 -39.34 -21.51
C THR A 366 -16.48 -38.75 -22.37
N LYS A 367 -16.72 -39.32 -23.56
CA LYS A 367 -17.77 -38.89 -24.49
C LYS A 367 -19.17 -39.00 -23.89
N GLN A 368 -19.49 -40.11 -23.21
CA GLN A 368 -20.80 -40.30 -22.56
C GLN A 368 -21.05 -39.31 -21.43
N ASN A 369 -20.02 -38.94 -20.66
CA ASN A 369 -20.19 -37.99 -19.55
C ASN A 369 -20.17 -36.54 -20.02
N ALA A 370 -19.43 -36.20 -21.08
CA ALA A 370 -19.54 -34.91 -21.76
C ALA A 370 -20.98 -34.65 -22.27
N GLN A 371 -21.59 -35.65 -22.92
CA GLN A 371 -22.96 -35.58 -23.40
C GLN A 371 -23.99 -35.38 -22.27
N LYS A 372 -23.83 -36.03 -21.11
CA LYS A 372 -24.70 -35.82 -19.93
C LYS A 372 -24.65 -34.41 -19.36
N LEU A 373 -23.53 -33.69 -19.56
CA LEU A 373 -23.35 -32.30 -19.12
C LEU A 373 -23.64 -31.28 -20.23
N GLY A 374 -24.02 -31.71 -21.44
CA GLY A 374 -24.24 -30.83 -22.59
C GLY A 374 -22.97 -30.17 -23.13
N LEU A 375 -21.78 -30.71 -22.81
CA LEU A 375 -20.48 -30.15 -23.18
C LEU A 375 -19.89 -30.82 -24.43
N SER A 376 -19.01 -30.12 -25.14
CA SER A 376 -18.16 -30.79 -26.14
C SER A 376 -17.15 -31.72 -25.46
N PHE A 377 -16.61 -32.67 -26.23
CA PHE A 377 -15.60 -33.60 -25.74
C PHE A 377 -14.36 -32.88 -25.19
N TRP A 378 -13.85 -31.89 -25.92
CA TRP A 378 -12.65 -31.14 -25.52
C TRP A 378 -12.93 -30.19 -24.34
N ASP A 379 -14.12 -29.58 -24.26
CA ASP A 379 -14.50 -28.77 -23.09
C ASP A 379 -14.63 -29.60 -21.82
N TYR A 380 -15.06 -30.86 -21.93
CA TYR A 380 -15.11 -31.78 -20.79
C TYR A 380 -13.70 -32.21 -20.35
N VAL A 381 -12.81 -32.50 -21.30
CA VAL A 381 -11.40 -32.88 -21.01
C VAL A 381 -10.64 -31.71 -20.40
N ALA A 382 -10.70 -30.51 -20.99
CA ALA A 382 -10.02 -29.31 -20.52
C ALA A 382 -10.54 -28.79 -19.16
N GLN A 383 -11.76 -29.14 -18.77
CA GLN A 383 -12.30 -28.80 -17.45
C GLN A 383 -11.99 -29.83 -16.35
N GLY A 384 -11.36 -30.96 -16.68
CA GLY A 384 -10.82 -31.87 -15.66
C GLY A 384 -11.85 -32.64 -14.83
N TYR A 385 -13.12 -32.77 -15.26
CA TYR A 385 -14.21 -33.36 -14.46
C TYR A 385 -13.94 -34.78 -13.93
N LYS A 386 -13.12 -35.57 -14.63
CA LYS A 386 -12.62 -36.87 -14.16
C LYS A 386 -11.10 -36.92 -14.35
N PRO A 387 -10.30 -36.37 -13.42
CA PRO A 387 -8.87 -36.17 -13.67
C PRO A 387 -8.15 -37.48 -14.00
N SER A 388 -8.42 -38.55 -13.24
CA SER A 388 -7.77 -39.84 -13.45
C SER A 388 -8.16 -40.54 -14.77
N VAL A 389 -9.34 -40.26 -15.33
CA VAL A 389 -9.72 -40.78 -16.67
C VAL A 389 -9.11 -39.91 -17.78
N ASN A 390 -9.04 -38.59 -17.54
CA ASN A 390 -8.40 -37.66 -18.48
C ASN A 390 -6.89 -37.93 -18.59
N VAL A 391 -6.21 -38.37 -17.52
CA VAL A 391 -4.80 -38.81 -17.61
C VAL A 391 -4.68 -40.02 -18.54
N VAL A 392 -5.36 -41.14 -18.28
CA VAL A 392 -5.31 -42.35 -19.15
C VAL A 392 -5.63 -41.98 -20.61
N LEU A 393 -6.69 -41.20 -20.83
CA LEU A 393 -7.08 -40.76 -22.17
C LEU A 393 -5.95 -40.03 -22.92
N LEU A 394 -5.22 -39.15 -22.25
CA LEU A 394 -4.19 -38.32 -22.88
C LEU A 394 -2.83 -39.03 -22.94
N GLU A 395 -2.52 -39.87 -21.96
CA GLU A 395 -1.38 -40.78 -21.90
C GLU A 395 -1.43 -41.76 -23.09
N ASP A 396 -2.55 -42.46 -23.28
CA ASP A 396 -2.72 -43.40 -24.39
C ASP A 396 -2.72 -42.69 -25.77
N ILE A 397 -3.25 -41.45 -25.87
CA ILE A 397 -3.13 -40.63 -27.09
C ILE A 397 -1.66 -40.30 -27.38
N ALA A 398 -0.90 -39.90 -26.36
CA ALA A 398 0.52 -39.59 -26.51
C ALA A 398 1.34 -40.84 -26.89
N ALA A 399 1.04 -42.00 -26.31
CA ALA A 399 1.66 -43.28 -26.62
C ALA A 399 1.40 -43.71 -28.08
N VAL A 400 0.14 -43.77 -28.51
CA VAL A 400 -0.23 -44.20 -29.88
C VAL A 400 0.33 -43.24 -30.95
N LEU A 401 0.31 -41.91 -30.70
CA LEU A 401 0.98 -40.94 -31.57
C LEU A 401 2.51 -41.09 -31.54
N GLY A 402 3.08 -41.37 -30.35
CA GLY A 402 4.50 -41.56 -30.14
C GLY A 402 5.05 -42.76 -30.90
N VAL A 403 4.39 -43.91 -30.82
CA VAL A 403 4.75 -45.13 -31.57
C VAL A 403 4.63 -44.90 -33.08
N PHE A 404 3.63 -44.13 -33.55
CA PHE A 404 3.52 -43.78 -34.97
C PHE A 404 4.68 -42.89 -35.46
N ILE A 405 5.07 -41.87 -34.67
CA ILE A 405 6.22 -41.00 -34.98
C ILE A 405 7.52 -41.82 -34.96
N ALA A 406 7.77 -42.58 -33.89
CA ALA A 406 8.96 -43.41 -33.73
C ALA A 406 9.08 -44.46 -34.85
N GLY A 407 8.01 -45.23 -35.12
CA GLY A 407 7.99 -46.22 -36.20
C GLY A 407 8.23 -45.62 -37.59
N THR A 408 7.71 -44.41 -37.85
CA THR A 408 7.98 -43.69 -39.11
C THR A 408 9.44 -43.26 -39.21
N CYS A 409 9.99 -42.64 -38.16
CA CYS A 409 11.39 -42.21 -38.10
C CYS A 409 12.38 -43.39 -38.20
N MET A 410 12.14 -44.46 -37.45
CA MET A 410 12.94 -45.69 -37.47
C MET A 410 12.92 -46.35 -38.85
N THR A 411 11.77 -46.35 -39.54
CA THR A 411 11.64 -46.83 -40.93
C THR A 411 12.45 -45.96 -41.91
N ILE A 412 12.44 -44.63 -41.75
CA ILE A 412 13.26 -43.72 -42.55
C ILE A 412 14.75 -43.96 -42.27
N THR A 413 15.17 -44.11 -41.01
CA THR A 413 16.55 -44.44 -40.64
C THR A 413 17.00 -45.78 -41.24
N TYR A 414 16.14 -46.80 -41.28
CA TYR A 414 16.46 -48.08 -41.92
C TYR A 414 16.69 -47.96 -43.43
N TYR A 415 15.80 -47.28 -44.17
CA TYR A 415 15.94 -47.13 -45.62
C TYR A 415 17.04 -46.14 -46.05
N THR A 416 17.39 -45.17 -45.20
CA THR A 416 18.44 -44.17 -45.50
C THR A 416 19.82 -44.54 -44.93
N GLY A 417 19.89 -45.49 -44.00
CA GLY A 417 21.09 -45.78 -43.22
C GLY A 417 21.52 -44.67 -42.24
N ASN A 418 20.68 -43.64 -42.04
CA ASN A 418 21.05 -42.45 -41.28
C ASN A 418 20.27 -42.36 -39.95
N PRO A 419 20.94 -42.43 -38.77
CA PRO A 419 20.29 -42.40 -37.46
C PRO A 419 19.69 -41.04 -37.05
N ILE A 420 19.94 -39.96 -37.80
CA ILE A 420 19.42 -38.62 -37.47
C ILE A 420 17.87 -38.59 -37.46
N ALA A 421 17.21 -39.35 -38.35
CA ALA A 421 15.74 -39.36 -38.39
C ALA A 421 15.13 -39.99 -37.12
N ASP A 422 15.71 -41.07 -36.61
CA ASP A 422 15.35 -41.70 -35.33
C ASP A 422 15.57 -40.74 -34.14
N CYS A 423 16.71 -40.04 -34.11
CA CYS A 423 17.01 -39.05 -33.07
C CYS A 423 16.00 -37.89 -33.05
N VAL A 424 15.63 -37.38 -34.22
CA VAL A 424 14.57 -36.36 -34.38
C VAL A 424 13.20 -36.94 -33.97
N GLY A 425 12.93 -38.21 -34.27
CA GLY A 425 11.75 -38.92 -33.79
C GLY A 425 11.64 -38.90 -32.26
N SER A 426 12.71 -39.26 -31.56
CA SER A 426 12.76 -39.23 -30.10
C SER A 426 12.52 -37.82 -29.51
N LEU A 427 13.08 -36.77 -30.13
CA LEU A 427 12.79 -35.38 -29.74
C LEU A 427 11.31 -34.99 -29.92
N LEU A 428 10.69 -35.42 -31.03
CA LEU A 428 9.27 -35.17 -31.32
C LEU A 428 8.36 -35.92 -30.34
N VAL A 429 8.66 -37.20 -30.06
CA VAL A 429 7.92 -38.03 -29.08
C VAL A 429 7.98 -37.39 -27.69
N GLY A 430 9.18 -36.97 -27.25
CA GLY A 430 9.33 -36.21 -26.01
C GLY A 430 8.53 -34.90 -26.01
N GLY A 431 8.49 -34.18 -27.14
CA GLY A 431 7.69 -32.97 -27.28
C GLY A 431 6.17 -33.20 -27.14
N VAL A 432 5.65 -34.30 -27.71
CA VAL A 432 4.23 -34.70 -27.57
C VAL A 432 3.91 -35.04 -26.11
N MET A 433 4.74 -35.86 -25.46
CA MET A 433 4.60 -36.15 -24.03
C MET A 433 4.67 -34.89 -23.17
N GLY A 434 5.59 -33.97 -23.47
CA GLY A 434 5.78 -32.74 -22.71
C GLY A 434 4.57 -31.81 -22.80
N GLY A 435 3.96 -31.69 -23.98
CA GLY A 435 2.71 -30.94 -24.17
C GLY A 435 1.54 -31.54 -23.39
N VAL A 436 1.35 -32.86 -23.48
CA VAL A 436 0.30 -33.59 -22.75
C VAL A 436 0.49 -33.51 -21.24
N ALA A 437 1.69 -33.77 -20.75
CA ALA A 437 2.01 -33.71 -19.33
C ALA A 437 1.83 -32.29 -18.76
N SER A 438 2.26 -31.26 -19.50
CA SER A 438 2.04 -29.85 -19.12
C SER A 438 0.54 -29.51 -19.02
N PHE A 439 -0.28 -30.01 -19.95
CA PHE A 439 -1.73 -29.83 -19.91
C PHE A 439 -2.39 -30.56 -18.74
N ILE A 440 -1.94 -31.78 -18.41
CA ILE A 440 -2.37 -32.53 -17.22
C ILE A 440 -2.00 -31.77 -15.95
N ILE A 441 -0.78 -31.28 -15.83
CA ILE A 441 -0.30 -30.49 -14.68
C ILE A 441 -1.15 -29.22 -14.50
N TYR A 442 -1.34 -28.45 -15.58
CA TYR A 442 -2.12 -27.22 -15.58
C TYR A 442 -3.60 -27.44 -15.16
N THR A 443 -4.28 -28.39 -15.80
CA THR A 443 -5.71 -28.66 -15.53
C THR A 443 -5.95 -29.19 -14.10
N ASN A 444 -5.08 -30.06 -13.59
CA ASN A 444 -5.19 -30.56 -12.21
C ASN A 444 -4.84 -29.50 -11.17
N THR A 445 -3.87 -28.61 -11.46
CA THR A 445 -3.53 -27.49 -10.57
C THR A 445 -4.70 -26.52 -10.42
N ILE A 446 -5.36 -26.14 -11.53
CA ILE A 446 -6.54 -25.26 -11.49
C ILE A 446 -7.70 -25.89 -10.71
N ALA A 447 -7.91 -27.21 -10.83
CA ALA A 447 -8.93 -27.90 -10.04
C ALA A 447 -8.60 -27.86 -8.54
N LEU A 448 -7.34 -28.08 -8.16
CA LEU A 448 -6.88 -28.04 -6.75
C LEU A 448 -6.90 -26.64 -6.12
N VAL A 449 -6.79 -25.58 -6.93
CA VAL A 449 -6.95 -24.18 -6.47
C VAL A 449 -8.40 -23.85 -6.09
N GLY A 450 -9.38 -24.66 -6.52
CA GLY A 450 -10.80 -24.47 -6.22
C GLY A 450 -11.51 -23.65 -7.29
N LYS A 451 -11.89 -24.31 -8.39
CA LYS A 451 -12.59 -23.67 -9.50
C LYS A 451 -14.04 -23.32 -9.14
N SER A 452 -14.49 -22.14 -9.56
CA SER A 452 -15.90 -21.74 -9.46
C SER A 452 -16.79 -22.56 -10.43
N ILE A 453 -18.03 -22.88 -10.03
CA ILE A 453 -19.01 -23.53 -10.92
C ILE A 453 -19.47 -22.57 -12.04
N PRO A 454 -20.07 -23.06 -13.15
CA PRO A 454 -20.47 -22.20 -14.26
C PRO A 454 -21.44 -21.09 -13.85
N THR A 455 -21.15 -19.85 -14.24
CA THR A 455 -21.93 -18.64 -13.89
C THR A 455 -23.44 -18.76 -14.13
N PRO A 456 -23.95 -19.38 -15.21
CA PRO A 456 -25.40 -19.57 -15.39
C PRO A 456 -26.05 -20.36 -14.25
N LYS A 457 -25.34 -21.33 -13.66
CA LYS A 457 -25.83 -22.10 -12.51
C LYS A 457 -25.75 -21.31 -11.21
N ILE A 458 -24.69 -20.51 -11.01
CA ILE A 458 -24.62 -19.56 -9.88
C ILE A 458 -25.83 -18.63 -9.93
N ASN A 459 -26.10 -18.01 -11.08
CA ASN A 459 -27.21 -17.08 -11.25
C ASN A 459 -28.56 -17.75 -10.98
N GLN A 460 -28.78 -19.01 -11.40
CA GLN A 460 -29.99 -19.77 -11.06
C GLN A 460 -30.17 -19.97 -9.55
N ILE A 461 -29.09 -20.36 -8.85
CA ILE A 461 -29.11 -20.56 -7.39
C ILE A 461 -29.34 -19.21 -6.68
N SER A 462 -28.70 -18.13 -7.14
CA SER A 462 -28.91 -16.78 -6.59
C SER A 462 -30.33 -16.29 -6.80
N THR A 463 -30.91 -16.38 -8.01
CA THR A 463 -32.30 -15.95 -8.26
C THR A 463 -33.32 -16.77 -7.48
N ASP A 464 -33.06 -18.07 -7.25
CA ASP A 464 -33.88 -18.88 -6.35
C ASP A 464 -33.78 -18.41 -4.90
N LEU A 465 -32.59 -18.02 -4.44
CA LEU A 465 -32.35 -17.49 -3.10
C LEU A 465 -32.93 -16.07 -2.91
N GLU A 466 -32.94 -15.24 -3.97
CA GLU A 466 -33.60 -13.93 -4.03
C GLU A 466 -35.14 -14.04 -4.02
N SER A 467 -35.70 -15.22 -4.32
CA SER A 467 -37.14 -15.46 -4.36
C SER A 467 -37.78 -15.79 -3.00
N ASP A 468 -36.99 -15.98 -1.94
CA ASP A 468 -37.50 -16.26 -0.60
C ASP A 468 -37.87 -14.97 0.15
N ILE A 469 -39.10 -14.90 0.66
CA ILE A 469 -39.66 -13.70 1.32
C ILE A 469 -38.86 -13.22 2.54
N MET A 470 -38.01 -14.07 3.15
CA MET A 470 -37.14 -13.66 4.25
C MET A 470 -35.92 -12.85 3.80
N ILE A 471 -35.55 -12.89 2.52
CA ILE A 471 -34.33 -12.29 1.99
C ILE A 471 -34.65 -10.98 1.26
N ARG A 472 -33.93 -9.92 1.63
CA ARG A 472 -34.03 -8.60 1.01
C ARG A 472 -32.96 -8.38 -0.07
N SER A 473 -31.76 -8.95 0.11
CA SER A 473 -30.68 -8.96 -0.89
C SER A 473 -29.60 -9.99 -0.56
N ILE A 474 -28.77 -10.34 -1.56
CA ILE A 474 -27.66 -11.29 -1.42
C ILE A 474 -26.34 -10.62 -1.84
N HIS A 475 -25.27 -10.92 -1.13
CA HIS A 475 -23.91 -10.39 -1.32
C HIS A 475 -22.87 -11.50 -1.25
N ASP A 476 -21.66 -11.23 -1.76
CA ASP A 476 -20.47 -12.10 -1.68
C ASP A 476 -20.67 -13.58 -2.10
N VAL A 477 -21.57 -13.83 -3.06
CA VAL A 477 -21.89 -15.19 -3.54
C VAL A 477 -20.66 -15.89 -4.12
N LYS A 478 -20.30 -17.02 -3.51
CA LYS A 478 -19.16 -17.88 -3.89
C LYS A 478 -19.64 -19.32 -4.03
N ALA A 479 -19.32 -19.96 -5.16
CA ALA A 479 -19.78 -21.31 -5.44
C ALA A 479 -18.66 -22.16 -6.05
N THR A 480 -18.01 -22.99 -5.24
CA THR A 480 -16.77 -23.72 -5.59
C THR A 480 -17.04 -25.21 -5.77
N ASP A 481 -16.46 -25.81 -6.82
CA ASP A 481 -16.45 -27.26 -7.02
C ASP A 481 -15.42 -27.90 -6.07
N LEU A 482 -15.88 -28.84 -5.23
CA LEU A 482 -15.05 -29.64 -4.30
C LEU A 482 -14.63 -30.99 -4.91
N GLY A 483 -14.80 -31.16 -6.21
CA GLY A 483 -14.61 -32.41 -6.92
C GLY A 483 -15.73 -33.41 -6.67
N GLY A 484 -15.73 -34.49 -7.45
CA GLY A 484 -16.67 -35.61 -7.27
C GLY A 484 -18.15 -35.24 -7.42
N GLN A 485 -18.46 -34.17 -8.19
CA GLN A 485 -19.82 -33.62 -8.34
C GLN A 485 -20.40 -33.05 -7.04
N THR A 486 -19.57 -32.50 -6.15
CA THR A 486 -20.01 -31.83 -4.94
C THR A 486 -19.60 -30.36 -4.93
N VAL A 487 -20.55 -29.48 -4.62
CA VAL A 487 -20.38 -28.02 -4.65
C VAL A 487 -20.55 -27.45 -3.25
N MET A 488 -19.73 -26.44 -2.94
CA MET A 488 -19.87 -25.57 -1.78
C MET A 488 -20.38 -24.21 -2.23
N PHE A 489 -21.57 -23.82 -1.77
CA PHE A 489 -22.15 -22.50 -1.99
C PHE A 489 -22.15 -21.70 -0.69
N LYS A 490 -21.58 -20.50 -0.72
CA LYS A 490 -21.58 -19.53 0.38
C LYS A 490 -22.16 -18.20 -0.10
N ALA A 491 -22.96 -17.54 0.72
CA ALA A 491 -23.47 -16.21 0.45
C ALA A 491 -23.75 -15.43 1.74
N GLU A 492 -23.64 -14.11 1.67
CA GLU A 492 -24.08 -13.20 2.73
C GLU A 492 -25.50 -12.70 2.41
N VAL A 493 -26.47 -12.92 3.30
CA VAL A 493 -27.90 -12.63 3.05
C VAL A 493 -28.43 -11.53 3.98
N ASP A 494 -28.95 -10.45 3.40
CA ASP A 494 -29.72 -9.44 4.13
C ASP A 494 -31.14 -9.96 4.37
N ILE A 495 -31.58 -9.96 5.62
CA ILE A 495 -32.85 -10.55 6.05
C ILE A 495 -33.85 -9.44 6.32
N ASP A 496 -35.08 -9.53 5.79
CA ASP A 496 -36.08 -8.52 6.13
C ASP A 496 -36.64 -8.71 7.54
N GLY A 497 -36.08 -7.94 8.48
CA GLY A 497 -36.52 -7.86 9.87
C GLY A 497 -38.03 -7.65 10.06
N ARG A 498 -38.76 -7.09 9.08
CA ARG A 498 -40.24 -7.00 9.14
C ARG A 498 -40.91 -8.35 8.94
N GLU A 499 -40.49 -9.11 7.93
CA GLU A 499 -41.01 -10.45 7.67
C GLU A 499 -40.53 -11.44 8.74
N MET A 500 -39.30 -11.27 9.25
CA MET A 500 -38.80 -11.99 10.43
C MET A 500 -39.65 -11.71 11.68
N THR A 501 -40.05 -10.45 11.90
CA THR A 501 -40.92 -10.09 13.03
C THR A 501 -42.33 -10.66 12.86
N ARG A 502 -42.89 -10.69 11.64
CA ARG A 502 -44.16 -11.41 11.37
C ARG A 502 -44.03 -12.91 11.63
N SER A 503 -42.97 -13.53 11.12
CA SER A 503 -42.62 -14.95 11.31
C SER A 503 -42.34 -15.33 12.77
N TYR A 504 -42.08 -14.33 13.62
CA TYR A 504 -42.06 -14.46 15.08
C TYR A 504 -43.46 -14.30 15.69
N LEU A 505 -44.20 -13.25 15.33
CA LEU A 505 -45.56 -12.98 15.81
C LEU A 505 -46.58 -14.07 15.43
N GLU A 506 -46.40 -14.76 14.29
CA GLU A 506 -47.18 -15.96 13.91
C GLU A 506 -47.04 -17.13 14.90
N LYS A 507 -45.96 -17.14 15.70
CA LYS A 507 -45.67 -18.18 16.71
C LYS A 507 -45.90 -17.71 18.14
N VAL A 508 -46.23 -16.43 18.34
CA VAL A 508 -46.50 -15.84 19.65
C VAL A 508 -47.98 -15.49 19.73
N ASP A 509 -48.59 -15.89 20.84
CA ASP A 509 -49.93 -15.46 21.17
C ASP A 509 -49.98 -13.94 21.38
N ILE A 510 -50.59 -13.22 20.43
CA ILE A 510 -50.60 -11.75 20.39
C ILE A 510 -51.44 -11.18 21.55
N GLU A 511 -52.45 -11.90 22.03
CA GLU A 511 -53.25 -11.48 23.18
C GLU A 511 -52.40 -11.55 24.45
N LYS A 512 -51.65 -12.64 24.65
CA LYS A 512 -50.68 -12.74 25.75
C LYS A 512 -49.53 -11.73 25.63
N LEU A 513 -49.08 -11.41 24.42
CA LEU A 513 -48.08 -10.38 24.19
C LEU A 513 -48.61 -8.98 24.59
N LEU A 514 -49.89 -8.70 24.30
CA LEU A 514 -50.56 -7.46 24.70
C LEU A 514 -50.74 -7.41 26.23
N ASP A 515 -51.11 -8.50 26.89
CA ASP A 515 -51.17 -8.59 28.35
C ASP A 515 -49.80 -8.40 29.02
N GLU A 516 -48.74 -8.98 28.44
CA GLU A 516 -47.37 -8.73 28.91
C GLU A 516 -46.99 -7.25 28.75
N ILE A 517 -47.31 -6.60 27.63
CA ILE A 517 -47.12 -5.15 27.44
C ILE A 517 -47.93 -4.34 28.46
N ASN A 518 -49.19 -4.70 28.72
CA ASN A 518 -50.04 -4.04 29.72
C ASN A 518 -49.52 -4.21 31.16
N SER A 519 -48.70 -5.24 31.42
CA SER A 519 -48.05 -5.47 32.72
C SER A 519 -46.79 -4.63 32.96
N VAL A 520 -46.23 -4.01 31.92
CA VAL A 520 -45.00 -3.21 32.00
C VAL A 520 -45.28 -1.86 32.67
N GLN A 521 -44.83 -1.70 33.93
CA GLN A 521 -45.02 -0.47 34.71
C GLN A 521 -43.72 0.34 34.89
N ASN A 522 -42.57 -0.33 34.96
CA ASN A 522 -41.27 0.30 35.21
C ASN A 522 -40.30 0.08 34.04
N VAL A 523 -39.24 0.89 33.99
CA VAL A 523 -38.23 0.80 32.91
C VAL A 523 -37.44 -0.52 32.95
N GLN A 524 -37.33 -1.17 34.12
CA GLN A 524 -36.79 -2.53 34.24
C GLN A 524 -37.70 -3.59 33.59
N ASP A 525 -39.02 -3.36 33.62
CA ASP A 525 -39.99 -4.26 32.97
C ASP A 525 -39.93 -4.08 31.44
N VAL A 526 -39.75 -2.84 30.96
CA VAL A 526 -39.47 -2.54 29.53
C VAL A 526 -38.19 -3.25 29.08
N GLU A 527 -37.11 -3.13 29.83
CA GLU A 527 -35.81 -3.76 29.51
C GLU A 527 -35.94 -5.28 29.46
N LYS A 528 -36.59 -5.90 30.45
CA LYS A 528 -36.85 -7.34 30.51
C LYS A 528 -37.72 -7.84 29.35
N PHE A 529 -38.75 -7.09 28.97
CA PHE A 529 -39.60 -7.36 27.81
C PHE A 529 -38.78 -7.32 26.51
N MET A 530 -38.04 -6.24 26.28
CA MET A 530 -37.21 -6.06 25.08
C MET A 530 -36.12 -7.13 24.95
N LEU A 531 -35.47 -7.53 26.05
CA LEU A 531 -34.49 -8.60 26.06
C LEU A 531 -35.12 -9.96 25.73
N LYS A 532 -36.27 -10.29 26.35
CA LYS A 532 -37.01 -11.54 26.09
C LYS A 532 -37.41 -11.66 24.62
N HIS A 533 -38.05 -10.64 24.06
CA HIS A 533 -38.54 -10.70 22.68
C HIS A 533 -37.42 -10.54 21.65
N GLY A 534 -36.38 -9.75 21.94
CA GLY A 534 -35.18 -9.65 21.11
C GLY A 534 -34.43 -10.98 20.97
N GLU A 535 -34.20 -11.71 22.07
CA GLU A 535 -33.55 -13.03 22.01
C GLU A 535 -34.34 -14.02 21.14
N ASN A 536 -35.66 -14.08 21.30
CA ASN A 536 -36.51 -14.97 20.51
C ASN A 536 -36.54 -14.62 19.01
N ILE A 537 -36.39 -13.34 18.64
CA ILE A 537 -36.28 -12.92 17.24
C ILE A 537 -34.93 -13.36 16.65
N VAL A 538 -33.83 -13.32 17.42
CA VAL A 538 -32.52 -13.84 16.97
C VAL A 538 -32.54 -15.37 16.84
N ASP A 539 -33.14 -16.09 17.79
CA ASP A 539 -33.37 -17.55 17.67
C ASP A 539 -34.25 -17.88 16.44
N ARG A 540 -35.19 -16.98 16.07
CA ARG A 540 -36.03 -17.12 14.86
C ARG A 540 -35.26 -16.93 13.56
N VAL A 541 -34.30 -15.99 13.51
CA VAL A 541 -33.42 -15.74 12.34
C VAL A 541 -32.69 -17.02 11.95
N GLY A 542 -32.02 -17.68 12.90
CA GLY A 542 -31.32 -18.94 12.64
C GLY A 542 -32.27 -20.01 12.08
N ALA A 543 -33.46 -20.16 12.66
CA ALA A 543 -34.44 -21.16 12.19
C ALA A 543 -34.96 -20.94 10.75
N GLU A 544 -34.94 -19.70 10.24
CA GLU A 544 -35.25 -19.43 8.83
C GLU A 544 -34.07 -19.69 7.88
N ILE A 545 -32.83 -19.38 8.29
CA ILE A 545 -31.64 -19.71 7.51
C ILE A 545 -31.60 -21.21 7.19
N ASP A 546 -31.78 -22.06 8.20
CA ASP A 546 -31.85 -23.51 8.02
C ASP A 546 -33.02 -23.95 7.13
N ARG A 547 -34.16 -23.24 7.10
CA ARG A 547 -35.26 -23.54 6.16
C ARG A 547 -34.79 -23.29 4.73
N ILE A 548 -34.16 -22.14 4.49
CA ILE A 548 -33.67 -21.70 3.18
C ILE A 548 -32.56 -22.63 2.68
N GLU A 549 -31.59 -22.98 3.52
CA GLU A 549 -30.54 -23.95 3.15
C GLU A 549 -31.11 -25.32 2.80
N ARG A 550 -32.03 -25.88 3.62
CA ARG A 550 -32.66 -27.17 3.31
C ARG A 550 -33.48 -27.12 2.02
N ASN A 551 -34.06 -25.98 1.67
CA ASN A 551 -34.76 -25.79 0.40
C ASN A 551 -33.77 -25.78 -0.78
N LEU A 552 -32.65 -25.05 -0.68
CA LEU A 552 -31.60 -25.06 -1.70
C LEU A 552 -31.00 -26.46 -1.92
N ARG A 553 -30.61 -27.16 -0.83
CA ARG A 553 -30.04 -28.52 -0.91
C ARG A 553 -31.01 -29.55 -1.49
N LYS A 554 -32.33 -29.35 -1.33
CA LYS A 554 -33.37 -30.17 -1.99
C LYS A 554 -33.53 -29.86 -3.48
N LYS A 555 -33.42 -28.59 -3.88
CA LYS A 555 -33.57 -28.16 -5.28
C LYS A 555 -32.32 -28.45 -6.12
N TYR A 556 -31.15 -28.41 -5.50
CA TYR A 556 -29.85 -28.65 -6.13
C TYR A 556 -29.07 -29.75 -5.38
N PRO A 557 -29.26 -31.04 -5.74
CA PRO A 557 -28.64 -32.16 -5.01
C PRO A 557 -27.10 -32.19 -5.00
N ASP A 558 -26.44 -31.42 -5.87
CA ASP A 558 -24.98 -31.26 -5.86
C ASP A 558 -24.48 -30.15 -4.91
N LEU A 559 -25.36 -29.27 -4.42
CA LEU A 559 -25.05 -28.33 -3.32
C LEU A 559 -24.98 -29.10 -2.00
N ARG A 560 -23.86 -29.79 -1.78
CA ARG A 560 -23.63 -30.58 -0.57
C ARG A 560 -23.38 -29.70 0.65
N HIS A 561 -22.72 -28.56 0.44
CA HIS A 561 -22.44 -27.57 1.47
C HIS A 561 -23.08 -26.25 1.04
N VAL A 562 -23.98 -25.76 1.89
CA VAL A 562 -24.57 -24.43 1.78
C VAL A 562 -24.25 -23.73 3.11
N ASP A 563 -23.85 -22.47 3.03
CA ASP A 563 -23.37 -21.67 4.16
C ASP A 563 -23.88 -20.23 3.98
N LEU A 564 -24.99 -19.91 4.65
CA LEU A 564 -25.65 -18.60 4.55
C LEU A 564 -25.37 -17.74 5.79
N GLU A 565 -24.45 -16.79 5.65
CA GLU A 565 -24.13 -15.83 6.71
C GLU A 565 -25.12 -14.66 6.68
N VAL A 566 -25.61 -14.25 7.85
CA VAL A 566 -26.44 -13.03 7.94
C VAL A 566 -25.58 -11.82 7.58
N LEU A 567 -26.04 -11.02 6.63
CA LEU A 567 -25.41 -9.75 6.30
C LEU A 567 -25.55 -8.78 7.49
N ILE A 568 -24.52 -8.73 8.33
CA ILE A 568 -24.21 -7.55 9.12
C ILE A 568 -24.17 -6.37 8.15
N ASP A 569 -24.97 -5.32 8.35
CA ASP A 569 -25.02 -4.18 7.41
C ASP A 569 -23.69 -3.41 7.38
N ARG A 570 -22.76 -3.90 6.55
CA ARG A 570 -21.48 -3.27 6.22
C ARG A 570 -21.68 -1.91 5.53
N THR A 571 -22.90 -1.59 5.13
CA THR A 571 -23.30 -0.33 4.48
C THR A 571 -24.15 0.58 5.35
N TRP A 572 -24.21 0.38 6.68
CA TRP A 572 -24.96 1.24 7.61
C TRP A 572 -24.58 2.72 7.47
N PHE A 573 -23.36 3.00 7.02
CA PHE A 573 -22.85 4.34 6.70
C PHE A 573 -23.64 5.06 5.57
N LYS A 574 -24.38 4.33 4.74
CA LYS A 574 -25.30 4.85 3.70
C LYS A 574 -26.70 5.16 4.22
N SER A 575 -27.08 4.67 5.40
CA SER A 575 -28.38 5.00 6.02
C SER A 575 -28.47 6.50 6.31
N ASP A 576 -29.68 7.03 6.53
CA ASP A 576 -29.87 8.42 6.95
C ASP A 576 -29.08 8.77 8.21
N LEU A 577 -28.96 7.83 9.15
CA LEU A 577 -28.22 8.00 10.39
C LEU A 577 -26.70 7.99 10.13
N GLY A 578 -26.21 7.01 9.37
CA GLY A 578 -24.80 6.92 8.99
C GLY A 578 -24.33 8.12 8.17
N SER A 579 -25.15 8.57 7.23
CA SER A 579 -24.89 9.75 6.39
C SER A 579 -24.82 11.04 7.23
N LYS A 580 -25.77 11.24 8.17
CA LYS A 580 -25.75 12.39 9.10
C LYS A 580 -24.55 12.36 10.05
N ILE A 581 -24.13 11.17 10.51
CA ILE A 581 -22.93 11.03 11.33
C ILE A 581 -21.69 11.36 10.49
N LEU A 582 -21.52 10.75 9.31
CA LEU A 582 -20.37 10.98 8.42
C LEU A 582 -20.27 12.43 7.91
N GLN A 583 -21.37 13.17 7.78
CA GLN A 583 -21.33 14.60 7.45
C GLN A 583 -20.52 15.43 8.46
N ASN A 584 -20.51 15.07 9.75
CA ASN A 584 -19.67 15.77 10.75
C ASN A 584 -18.16 15.53 10.56
N PHE A 585 -17.78 14.48 9.83
CA PHE A 585 -16.39 14.15 9.48
C PHE A 585 -16.00 14.68 8.10
N ARG A 586 -16.87 15.43 7.41
CA ARG A 586 -16.60 15.98 6.07
C ARG A 586 -16.69 17.50 6.05
N HIS A 587 -15.78 18.12 5.32
CA HIS A 587 -15.81 19.56 5.03
C HIS A 587 -15.57 19.78 3.53
N LYS A 588 -16.57 20.35 2.84
CA LYS A 588 -16.59 20.48 1.37
C LYS A 588 -16.28 19.14 0.68
N GLU A 589 -17.11 18.14 1.00
CA GLU A 589 -17.07 16.72 0.56
C GLU A 589 -15.86 15.88 1.00
N LYS A 590 -14.70 16.49 1.26
CA LYS A 590 -13.48 15.82 1.75
C LYS A 590 -13.59 15.40 3.21
N ILE A 591 -13.00 14.26 3.58
CA ILE A 591 -12.81 13.87 4.99
C ILE A 591 -11.95 14.93 5.71
N ARG A 592 -12.30 15.24 6.96
CA ARG A 592 -11.56 16.14 7.84
C ARG A 592 -10.39 15.39 8.49
N ASN A 593 -9.18 15.95 8.35
CA ASN A 593 -8.03 15.55 9.16
C ASN A 593 -8.12 16.19 10.56
N TYR A 594 -7.57 15.49 11.55
CA TYR A 594 -7.51 15.91 12.95
C TYR A 594 -6.06 15.84 13.43
N GLY A 595 -5.56 16.90 14.05
CA GLY A 595 -4.25 16.93 14.70
C GLY A 595 -4.17 16.05 15.95
N LEU A 596 -2.97 15.86 16.48
CA LEU A 596 -2.68 14.97 17.63
C LEU A 596 -3.50 15.28 18.91
N LEU A 597 -3.97 16.52 19.06
CA LEU A 597 -4.80 16.97 20.18
C LEU A 597 -6.27 17.24 19.78
N GLU A 598 -6.62 17.08 18.50
CA GLU A 598 -7.99 17.30 18.01
C GLU A 598 -8.80 16.00 18.00
N LYS A 599 -10.11 16.12 18.27
CA LYS A 599 -11.07 15.01 18.22
C LYS A 599 -12.35 15.41 17.49
N PRO A 600 -13.06 14.46 16.85
CA PRO A 600 -14.33 14.73 16.18
C PRO A 600 -15.44 15.13 17.18
N THR A 601 -15.90 16.37 17.10
CA THR A 601 -17.04 16.85 17.88
C THR A 601 -18.37 16.48 17.23
N LEU A 602 -19.09 15.53 17.84
CA LEU A 602 -20.42 15.10 17.40
C LEU A 602 -21.54 15.90 18.08
N SER A 603 -22.59 16.19 17.31
CA SER A 603 -23.81 16.83 17.78
C SER A 603 -24.66 15.89 18.65
N SER A 604 -25.39 16.47 19.61
CA SER A 604 -26.30 15.74 20.51
C SER A 604 -27.35 14.94 19.70
N PRO A 605 -27.64 13.67 20.01
CA PRO A 605 -27.26 12.93 21.23
C PRO A 605 -25.88 12.25 21.21
N PHE A 606 -25.12 12.31 20.12
CA PHE A 606 -23.90 11.51 19.91
C PHE A 606 -22.61 12.12 20.50
N SER A 607 -22.74 13.13 21.37
CA SER A 607 -21.62 13.87 21.96
C SER A 607 -20.79 13.08 23.00
N GLN A 608 -21.15 11.84 23.30
CA GLN A 608 -20.32 10.87 24.01
C GLN A 608 -20.21 9.57 23.20
N TYR A 609 -19.03 9.31 22.64
CA TYR A 609 -18.68 8.04 22.00
C TYR A 609 -17.54 7.35 22.77
N GLU A 610 -17.32 6.07 22.47
CA GLU A 610 -16.27 5.24 23.06
C GLU A 610 -15.18 4.98 21.99
N GLU A 611 -13.90 5.21 22.33
CA GLU A 611 -12.81 5.30 21.35
C GLU A 611 -11.90 4.07 21.41
N VAL A 612 -11.80 3.35 20.29
CA VAL A 612 -10.93 2.16 20.14
C VAL A 612 -9.74 2.55 19.27
N ASN A 613 -8.54 2.47 19.83
CA ASN A 613 -7.31 2.88 19.16
C ASN A 613 -6.63 1.68 18.51
N PHE A 614 -6.16 1.85 17.27
CA PHE A 614 -5.41 0.84 16.53
C PHE A 614 -4.08 1.43 16.03
N LYS A 615 -2.96 0.78 16.33
CA LYS A 615 -1.62 1.15 15.82
C LYS A 615 -1.33 0.35 14.56
N ILE A 616 -1.32 1.06 13.42
CA ILE A 616 -1.14 0.49 12.08
C ILE A 616 0.21 0.96 11.53
N LEU A 617 1.16 0.05 11.37
CA LEU A 617 2.50 0.35 10.84
C LEU A 617 2.53 0.19 9.32
N LEU A 618 2.99 1.19 8.57
CA LEU A 618 3.28 1.05 7.14
C LEU A 618 4.74 0.67 6.91
N LEU A 619 4.96 -0.32 6.04
CA LEU A 619 6.27 -0.77 5.59
C LEU A 619 6.33 -0.78 4.07
N GLY A 620 7.52 -0.54 3.50
CA GLY A 620 7.72 -0.52 2.05
C GLY A 620 8.83 0.44 1.64
N LYS A 621 9.37 0.26 0.44
CA LYS A 621 10.47 1.06 -0.14
C LYS A 621 10.13 2.56 -0.17
N SER A 622 11.14 3.42 -0.28
CA SER A 622 10.94 4.81 -0.73
C SER A 622 10.24 4.82 -2.10
N PHE A 623 9.47 5.85 -2.42
CA PHE A 623 8.72 6.00 -3.68
C PHE A 623 7.63 4.94 -4.01
N CYS A 624 7.41 3.91 -3.20
CA CYS A 624 6.36 2.91 -3.45
C CYS A 624 4.91 3.41 -3.21
N GLY A 625 4.73 4.62 -2.68
CA GLY A 625 3.43 5.27 -2.52
C GLY A 625 2.80 5.22 -1.12
N LYS A 626 3.54 4.86 -0.04
CA LYS A 626 3.04 4.84 1.36
C LYS A 626 2.26 6.11 1.74
N THR A 627 2.92 7.28 1.70
CA THR A 627 2.33 8.58 2.04
C THR A 627 1.13 8.91 1.15
N THR A 628 1.22 8.63 -0.15
CA THR A 628 0.16 8.88 -1.14
C THR A 628 -1.07 7.99 -0.92
N PHE A 629 -0.88 6.75 -0.44
CA PHE A 629 -1.97 5.89 -0.01
C PHE A 629 -2.69 6.48 1.21
N ILE A 630 -1.96 6.89 2.26
CA ILE A 630 -2.54 7.53 3.45
C ILE A 630 -3.30 8.82 3.04
N GLN A 631 -2.65 9.72 2.31
CA GLN A 631 -3.23 10.98 1.85
C GLN A 631 -4.51 10.77 1.01
N SER A 632 -4.54 9.70 0.21
CA SER A 632 -5.71 9.37 -0.61
C SER A 632 -6.87 8.77 0.20
N ILE A 633 -6.61 8.02 1.29
CA ILE A 633 -7.70 7.54 2.17
C ILE A 633 -8.17 8.65 3.13
N THR A 634 -7.35 9.64 3.44
CA THR A 634 -7.72 10.81 4.26
C THR A 634 -8.21 12.02 3.45
N SER A 635 -8.49 11.84 2.15
CA SER A 635 -9.04 12.88 1.24
C SER A 635 -8.17 14.14 0.99
N SER A 636 -6.88 14.12 1.36
CA SER A 636 -5.93 15.18 0.98
C SER A 636 -5.37 14.91 -0.41
N ASN A 637 -6.06 15.40 -1.46
CA ASN A 637 -5.58 15.38 -2.84
C ASN A 637 -4.37 16.31 -3.02
N ASN A 638 -3.19 15.84 -2.63
CA ASN A 638 -1.91 16.41 -3.04
C ASN A 638 -1.45 15.67 -4.31
N GLU A 639 -1.21 16.41 -5.39
CA GLU A 639 -0.61 15.86 -6.63
C GLU A 639 0.92 15.72 -6.53
N GLU A 640 1.53 16.33 -5.50
CA GLU A 640 2.98 16.33 -5.26
C GLU A 640 3.38 15.25 -4.25
N TYR A 641 4.44 14.50 -4.56
CA TYR A 641 4.98 13.43 -3.73
C TYR A 641 5.75 14.00 -2.53
N ILE A 642 5.46 13.49 -1.34
CA ILE A 642 6.18 13.79 -0.10
C ILE A 642 6.60 12.45 0.53
N GLU A 643 7.88 12.30 0.83
CA GLU A 643 8.38 11.17 1.62
C GLU A 643 8.41 11.55 3.11
N THR A 644 7.88 10.67 3.95
CA THR A 644 7.85 10.83 5.41
C THR A 644 9.28 10.92 5.98
N PRO A 645 9.69 12.05 6.60
CA PRO A 645 11.07 12.26 7.05
C PRO A 645 11.53 11.32 8.17
N GLY A 646 10.61 10.94 9.06
CA GLY A 646 10.86 10.19 10.27
C GLY A 646 9.75 9.17 10.54
N ILE A 647 8.93 9.47 11.55
CA ILE A 647 7.63 8.81 11.77
C ILE A 647 6.55 9.87 11.59
N GLN A 648 5.60 9.64 10.68
CA GLN A 648 4.38 10.44 10.59
C GLN A 648 3.19 9.61 11.09
N ILE A 649 2.54 10.08 12.16
CA ILE A 649 1.32 9.48 12.68
C ILE A 649 0.12 10.24 12.11
N THR A 650 -0.71 9.56 11.32
CA THR A 650 -1.95 10.13 10.77
C THR A 650 -3.15 9.44 11.42
N HIS A 651 -3.98 10.20 12.12
CA HIS A 651 -5.18 9.70 12.79
C HIS A 651 -6.40 9.78 11.86
N LEU A 652 -6.94 8.63 11.45
CA LEU A 652 -8.23 8.54 10.77
C LEU A 652 -9.28 8.05 11.78
N TYR A 653 -10.17 8.95 12.18
CA TYR A 653 -11.34 8.60 12.98
C TYR A 653 -12.44 8.05 12.07
N TRP A 654 -12.83 6.80 12.29
CA TRP A 654 -13.91 6.13 11.57
C TRP A 654 -15.02 5.71 12.55
N PRO A 655 -16.26 6.23 12.43
CA PRO A 655 -17.35 5.76 13.27
C PRO A 655 -17.70 4.31 12.92
N VAL A 656 -18.10 3.53 13.92
CA VAL A 656 -18.57 2.14 13.75
C VAL A 656 -19.82 1.96 14.60
N LYS A 657 -20.94 1.57 13.97
CA LYS A 657 -22.09 1.08 14.72
C LYS A 657 -21.83 -0.37 15.13
N MET A 658 -22.07 -0.70 16.40
CA MET A 658 -22.09 -2.10 16.84
C MET A 658 -23.30 -2.82 16.24
N VAL A 659 -23.15 -4.11 15.92
CA VAL A 659 -24.24 -4.90 15.32
C VAL A 659 -25.39 -5.05 16.32
N ASP A 660 -25.04 -5.42 17.55
CA ASP A 660 -26.00 -5.81 18.60
C ASP A 660 -26.46 -4.63 19.48
N SER A 661 -26.14 -3.37 19.14
CA SER A 661 -26.66 -2.20 19.87
C SER A 661 -26.59 -0.89 19.08
N ASP A 662 -27.41 0.09 19.47
CA ASP A 662 -27.31 1.48 19.00
C ASP A 662 -26.10 2.26 19.56
N LYS A 663 -25.12 1.57 20.18
CA LYS A 663 -23.83 2.20 20.53
C LYS A 663 -23.00 2.46 19.27
N PHE A 664 -22.43 3.66 19.22
CA PHE A 664 -21.38 4.02 18.27
C PHE A 664 -20.01 3.99 18.96
N LEU A 665 -19.11 3.19 18.40
CA LEU A 665 -17.68 3.27 18.66
C LEU A 665 -17.03 4.24 17.66
N MET A 666 -15.90 4.80 18.06
CA MET A 666 -15.00 5.55 17.19
C MET A 666 -13.70 4.79 17.06
N PHE A 667 -13.42 4.25 15.88
CA PHE A 667 -12.12 3.63 15.60
C PHE A 667 -11.14 4.75 15.28
N ASN A 668 -10.12 4.92 16.11
CA ASN A 668 -8.99 5.80 15.88
C ASN A 668 -7.87 5.00 15.23
N LEU A 669 -7.82 5.02 13.90
CA LEU A 669 -6.81 4.34 13.10
C LEU A 669 -5.56 5.23 13.04
N ALA A 670 -4.58 4.95 13.89
CA ALA A 670 -3.30 5.65 13.90
C ALA A 670 -2.37 4.97 12.88
N PHE A 671 -2.27 5.56 11.68
CA PHE A 671 -1.33 5.13 10.64
C PHE A 671 0.05 5.71 10.92
N TRP A 672 1.01 4.86 11.29
CA TRP A 672 2.41 5.19 11.48
C TRP A 672 3.15 4.92 10.17
N ASP A 673 3.34 5.97 9.36
CA ASP A 673 4.25 5.90 8.22
C ASP A 673 5.68 6.09 8.71
N MET A 674 6.57 5.19 8.30
CA MET A 674 7.97 5.17 8.70
C MET A 674 8.85 5.36 7.47
N GLY A 675 9.61 6.46 7.45
CA GLY A 675 10.61 6.72 6.40
C GLY A 675 11.66 5.61 6.40
N LYS A 676 11.91 4.98 5.25
CA LYS A 676 12.87 3.85 5.16
C LYS A 676 14.26 4.31 5.64
N SER A 677 14.69 5.48 5.19
CA SER A 677 15.94 6.11 5.61
C SER A 677 16.01 6.42 7.11
N ALA A 678 14.89 6.82 7.75
CA ALA A 678 14.84 7.08 9.19
C ALA A 678 14.97 5.79 10.01
N SER A 679 14.32 4.70 9.58
CA SER A 679 14.47 3.39 10.22
C SER A 679 15.89 2.82 10.10
N ILE A 680 16.63 3.20 9.05
CA ILE A 680 18.03 2.79 8.84
C ILE A 680 19.00 3.67 9.66
N LYS A 681 18.76 4.99 9.79
CA LYS A 681 19.64 5.88 10.58
C LYS A 681 19.46 5.69 12.10
N TYR A 682 18.24 5.48 12.58
CA TYR A 682 17.94 5.47 14.02
C TYR A 682 17.45 4.10 14.47
N GLU A 683 18.36 3.27 15.00
CA GLU A 683 18.10 1.90 15.46
C GLU A 683 16.97 1.78 16.50
N TYR A 684 16.60 2.87 17.19
CA TYR A 684 15.49 2.90 18.14
C TYR A 684 14.11 3.16 17.50
N ILE A 685 14.04 3.75 16.30
CA ILE A 685 12.77 4.04 15.62
C ILE A 685 12.05 2.74 15.25
N GLN A 686 12.75 1.78 14.66
CA GLN A 686 12.14 0.52 14.22
C GLN A 686 11.53 -0.28 15.40
N PRO A 687 12.21 -0.51 16.53
CA PRO A 687 11.61 -1.06 17.74
C PRO A 687 10.37 -0.29 18.23
N SER A 688 10.45 1.03 18.42
CA SER A 688 9.32 1.83 18.92
C SER A 688 8.12 1.85 17.96
N CYS A 689 8.35 1.77 16.66
CA CYS A 689 7.30 1.55 15.66
C CYS A 689 6.66 0.16 15.78
N VAL A 690 7.43 -0.87 16.10
CA VAL A 690 7.05 -2.30 16.05
C VAL A 690 6.51 -2.87 17.38
N GLU A 691 6.71 -2.16 18.49
CA GLU A 691 6.04 -2.44 19.77
C GLU A 691 4.53 -2.17 19.69
N ASN A 692 3.72 -3.08 20.25
CA ASN A 692 2.25 -2.94 20.39
C ASN A 692 1.53 -2.53 19.09
N ILE A 693 1.91 -3.14 17.97
CA ILE A 693 1.23 -2.98 16.67
C ILE A 693 0.08 -3.97 16.52
N ASP A 694 -1.07 -3.48 16.03
CA ASP A 694 -2.25 -4.30 15.74
C ASP A 694 -2.27 -4.77 14.28
N CYS A 695 -1.71 -3.95 13.36
CA CYS A 695 -1.67 -4.23 11.93
C CYS A 695 -0.37 -3.75 11.29
N VAL A 696 0.11 -4.48 10.27
CA VAL A 696 1.14 -4.03 9.32
C VAL A 696 0.54 -3.93 7.92
N ILE A 697 0.81 -2.82 7.24
CA ILE A 697 0.48 -2.60 5.83
C ILE A 697 1.78 -2.55 5.02
N PHE A 698 2.02 -3.56 4.20
CA PHE A 698 3.13 -3.59 3.25
C PHE A 698 2.70 -2.89 1.96
N VAL A 699 3.48 -1.91 1.49
CA VAL A 699 3.19 -1.15 0.27
C VAL A 699 4.31 -1.35 -0.75
N PHE A 700 3.92 -1.65 -1.99
CA PHE A 700 4.82 -1.71 -3.15
C PHE A 700 4.22 -0.96 -4.34
N SER A 701 5.03 -0.70 -5.37
CA SER A 701 4.57 -0.13 -6.64
C SER A 701 4.60 -1.18 -7.74
N TRP A 702 3.50 -1.27 -8.51
CA TRP A 702 3.35 -2.18 -9.65
C TRP A 702 4.35 -1.92 -10.81
N ILE A 703 5.15 -0.86 -10.74
CA ILE A 703 6.19 -0.54 -11.74
C ILE A 703 7.62 -0.57 -11.16
N ASP A 704 7.80 -0.95 -9.89
CA ASP A 704 9.11 -1.10 -9.25
C ASP A 704 9.23 -2.52 -8.68
N ARG A 705 9.80 -3.43 -9.49
CA ARG A 705 10.07 -4.82 -9.11
C ARG A 705 10.92 -4.94 -7.83
N GLN A 706 11.82 -4.01 -7.57
CA GLN A 706 12.61 -4.01 -6.33
C GLN A 706 11.75 -3.61 -5.12
N SER A 707 10.78 -2.71 -5.27
CA SER A 707 9.81 -2.43 -4.18
C SER A 707 8.96 -3.65 -3.80
N PHE A 708 8.73 -4.55 -4.76
CA PHE A 708 8.03 -5.81 -4.53
C PHE A 708 8.94 -6.87 -3.87
N LEU A 709 10.21 -6.98 -4.28
CA LEU A 709 11.21 -7.85 -3.62
C LEU A 709 11.49 -7.39 -2.18
N ASP A 710 11.62 -6.09 -1.94
CA ASP A 710 11.78 -5.49 -0.60
C ASP A 710 10.66 -5.95 0.36
N ILE A 711 9.40 -5.99 -0.08
CA ILE A 711 8.29 -6.43 0.79
C ILE A 711 8.21 -7.95 0.95
N PHE A 712 8.79 -8.75 0.04
CA PHE A 712 8.81 -10.22 0.17
C PHE A 712 9.63 -10.66 1.38
N GLU A 713 10.83 -10.06 1.57
CA GLU A 713 11.66 -10.31 2.74
C GLU A 713 10.99 -9.85 4.04
N LEU A 714 10.35 -8.67 4.02
CA LEU A 714 9.61 -8.13 5.17
C LEU A 714 8.39 -8.98 5.53
N VAL A 715 7.55 -9.38 4.57
CA VAL A 715 6.42 -10.30 4.79
C VAL A 715 6.89 -11.60 5.44
N LYS A 716 8.00 -12.16 4.94
CA LYS A 716 8.60 -13.37 5.50
C LYS A 716 9.09 -13.16 6.94
N GLN A 717 9.74 -12.03 7.23
CA GLN A 717 10.19 -11.66 8.58
C GLN A 717 9.03 -11.50 9.58
N TYR A 718 7.93 -10.83 9.19
CA TYR A 718 6.79 -10.63 10.10
C TYR A 718 5.92 -11.89 10.24
N SER A 719 5.87 -12.75 9.22
CA SER A 719 5.18 -14.05 9.28
C SER A 719 5.98 -15.13 10.03
N SER A 720 7.29 -14.99 10.25
CA SER A 720 8.12 -16.00 10.93
C SER A 720 8.32 -15.75 12.43
N ASN A 721 7.80 -14.64 12.97
CA ASN A 721 7.80 -14.35 14.41
C ASN A 721 6.42 -14.71 14.98
N ASP A 722 6.37 -15.38 16.14
CA ASP A 722 5.12 -15.84 16.79
C ASP A 722 4.20 -14.68 17.21
N ARG A 723 3.47 -14.12 16.24
CA ARG A 723 2.56 -12.97 16.38
C ARG A 723 1.16 -13.31 15.84
N ASP A 724 0.56 -14.39 16.35
CA ASP A 724 -0.78 -14.91 15.95
C ASP A 724 -1.96 -13.91 16.02
N LYS A 725 -1.74 -12.67 16.49
CA LYS A 725 -2.73 -11.59 16.55
C LYS A 725 -2.46 -10.42 15.59
N LEU A 726 -1.35 -10.44 14.85
CA LEU A 726 -0.96 -9.33 13.99
C LEU A 726 -1.68 -9.39 12.64
N ALA A 727 -2.50 -8.38 12.33
CA ALA A 727 -3.10 -8.25 11.00
C ALA A 727 -2.04 -7.86 9.96
N MET A 728 -2.12 -8.45 8.75
CA MET A 728 -1.23 -8.14 7.63
C MET A 728 -2.05 -7.82 6.37
N ILE A 729 -1.70 -6.71 5.72
CA ILE A 729 -2.32 -6.23 4.49
C ILE A 729 -1.20 -5.90 3.50
N ILE A 730 -1.37 -6.25 2.22
CA ILE A 730 -0.43 -5.84 1.15
C ILE A 730 -1.16 -4.96 0.14
N ILE A 731 -0.55 -3.83 -0.24
CA ILE A 731 -1.12 -2.84 -1.14
C ILE A 731 -0.15 -2.57 -2.29
N GLY A 732 -0.62 -2.80 -3.53
CA GLY A 732 0.13 -2.49 -4.74
C GLY A 732 -0.40 -1.20 -5.38
N THR A 733 0.43 -0.16 -5.42
CA THR A 733 0.08 1.16 -6.00
C THR A 733 0.44 1.24 -7.48
N LYS A 734 -0.33 2.02 -8.27
CA LYS A 734 -0.01 2.32 -9.68
C LYS A 734 0.34 3.80 -9.84
N PHE A 735 1.63 4.13 -9.74
CA PHE A 735 2.14 5.50 -9.78
C PHE A 735 3.09 5.73 -10.96
N ASP A 736 2.58 6.33 -12.04
CA ASP A 736 3.15 6.27 -13.40
C ASP A 736 4.32 7.25 -13.64
N LYS A 737 5.52 6.95 -13.12
CA LYS A 737 6.77 7.73 -13.34
C LYS A 737 8.02 6.93 -13.74
N ILE A 738 7.91 5.61 -13.94
CA ILE A 738 8.99 4.72 -14.44
C ILE A 738 8.39 3.82 -15.53
N ILE A 739 9.17 3.45 -16.54
CA ILE A 739 8.72 2.56 -17.62
C ILE A 739 8.59 1.11 -17.11
N HIS A 740 7.65 0.37 -17.69
CA HIS A 740 7.24 -0.96 -17.27
C HIS A 740 8.38 -1.96 -17.10
N SER A 741 8.39 -2.66 -15.96
CA SER A 741 8.92 -4.01 -15.84
C SER A 741 7.79 -4.88 -15.27
N ASP A 742 7.51 -6.02 -15.91
CA ASP A 742 6.42 -6.89 -15.48
C ASP A 742 6.81 -7.64 -14.20
N ILE A 743 5.89 -7.71 -13.25
CA ILE A 743 6.02 -8.53 -12.03
C ILE A 743 5.42 -9.90 -12.36
N GLU A 744 6.25 -10.94 -12.28
CA GLU A 744 5.89 -12.32 -12.58
C GLU A 744 4.76 -12.84 -11.66
N SER A 745 3.71 -13.39 -12.27
CA SER A 745 2.48 -13.84 -11.60
C SER A 745 2.72 -14.80 -10.43
N GLU A 746 3.72 -15.67 -10.56
CA GLU A 746 4.00 -16.76 -9.62
C GLU A 746 4.48 -16.23 -8.26
N ILE A 747 5.30 -15.17 -8.26
CA ILE A 747 5.85 -14.56 -7.03
C ILE A 747 4.76 -13.77 -6.29
N ILE A 748 3.79 -13.21 -7.02
CA ILE A 748 2.60 -12.53 -6.48
C ILE A 748 1.74 -13.53 -5.69
N GLU A 749 1.60 -14.76 -6.17
CA GLU A 749 0.88 -15.80 -5.42
C GLU A 749 1.63 -16.26 -4.17
N GLU A 750 2.97 -16.41 -4.23
CA GLU A 750 3.77 -16.83 -3.08
C GLU A 750 3.64 -15.82 -1.92
N ILE A 751 3.74 -14.52 -2.22
CA ILE A 751 3.63 -13.46 -1.20
C ILE A 751 2.23 -13.43 -0.54
N GLN A 752 1.16 -13.71 -1.31
CA GLN A 752 -0.21 -13.78 -0.78
C GLN A 752 -0.44 -15.02 0.09
N LYS A 753 0.15 -16.16 -0.29
CA LYS A 753 0.12 -17.41 0.50
C LYS A 753 0.89 -17.24 1.82
N LEU A 754 2.04 -16.57 1.80
CA LEU A 754 2.85 -16.26 3.00
C LEU A 754 2.13 -15.29 3.95
N ALA A 755 1.60 -14.18 3.43
CA ALA A 755 0.93 -13.16 4.26
C ALA A 755 -0.52 -13.49 4.65
N LYS A 756 -1.10 -14.58 4.10
CA LYS A 756 -2.51 -14.96 4.25
C LYS A 756 -3.50 -13.85 3.87
N THR A 757 -3.12 -12.99 2.92
CA THR A 757 -3.87 -11.79 2.53
C THR A 757 -3.74 -11.54 1.03
N THR A 758 -4.81 -11.06 0.39
CA THR A 758 -4.78 -10.70 -1.04
C THR A 758 -4.12 -9.33 -1.22
N ILE A 759 -3.38 -9.12 -2.31
CA ILE A 759 -2.86 -7.79 -2.64
C ILE A 759 -3.99 -6.87 -3.08
N ILE A 760 -4.17 -5.77 -2.36
CA ILE A 760 -5.14 -4.72 -2.68
C ILE A 760 -4.54 -3.81 -3.76
N ASN A 761 -5.22 -3.72 -4.90
CA ASN A 761 -4.85 -2.82 -6.00
C ASN A 761 -5.30 -1.38 -5.69
N PHE A 762 -4.36 -0.45 -5.54
CA PHE A 762 -4.65 0.95 -5.24
C PHE A 762 -4.34 1.86 -6.44
N SER A 763 -5.40 2.42 -7.05
CA SER A 763 -5.32 3.35 -8.18
C SER A 763 -6.01 4.67 -7.85
N SER A 764 -5.32 5.53 -7.09
CA SER A 764 -5.83 6.85 -6.68
C SER A 764 -5.73 7.95 -7.75
N MET A 765 -5.06 7.70 -8.89
CA MET A 765 -4.89 8.68 -9.96
C MET A 765 -5.77 8.40 -11.20
N PRO A 766 -6.43 9.43 -11.78
CA PRO A 766 -7.22 9.27 -12.99
C PRO A 766 -6.34 9.02 -14.22
N TYR A 767 -6.51 7.85 -14.83
CA TYR A 767 -5.71 7.38 -15.97
C TYR A 767 -6.00 8.19 -17.25
N LYS A 768 -5.23 9.27 -17.48
CA LYS A 768 -5.22 10.00 -18.76
C LYS A 768 -4.63 9.12 -19.87
N LYS A 769 -5.49 8.39 -20.59
CA LYS A 769 -5.14 7.59 -21.78
C LYS A 769 -4.26 8.38 -22.76
N ARG A 770 -2.95 8.13 -22.76
CA ARG A 770 -2.10 8.39 -23.93
C ARG A 770 -2.55 7.45 -25.05
N LYS A 771 -2.78 7.98 -26.26
CA LYS A 771 -3.12 7.14 -27.42
C LYS A 771 -1.93 6.20 -27.72
N ARG A 772 -2.17 4.88 -27.75
CA ARG A 772 -1.17 3.93 -28.27
C ARG A 772 -0.89 4.24 -29.73
N VAL A 773 0.32 4.73 -30.04
CA VAL A 773 0.84 4.73 -31.42
C VAL A 773 1.20 3.29 -31.77
N GLN A 774 0.65 2.79 -32.87
CA GLN A 774 0.75 1.39 -33.26
C GLN A 774 2.03 1.18 -34.09
N TYR A 775 3.12 0.76 -33.44
CA TYR A 775 4.35 0.40 -34.15
C TYR A 775 4.14 -0.85 -35.00
N LYS A 776 4.18 -0.69 -36.33
CA LYS A 776 4.46 -1.80 -37.25
C LYS A 776 5.97 -2.09 -37.23
N GLY A 777 6.34 -3.36 -37.35
CA GLY A 777 7.71 -3.83 -37.11
C GLY A 777 8.75 -3.34 -38.12
N HIS A 778 10.01 -3.34 -37.69
CA HIS A 778 11.18 -3.08 -38.53
C HIS A 778 11.55 -4.27 -39.42
N PRO A 779 11.77 -4.07 -40.74
CA PRO A 779 12.82 -4.74 -41.48
C PRO A 779 14.20 -4.10 -41.17
N LYS A 780 15.29 -4.75 -41.59
CA LYS A 780 16.65 -4.48 -41.10
C LYS A 780 17.37 -3.32 -41.82
N SER A 781 18.20 -2.60 -41.06
CA SER A 781 19.50 -2.00 -41.40
C SER A 781 19.72 -1.29 -42.76
N HIS A 782 20.03 0.01 -42.73
CA HIS A 782 21.16 0.60 -43.48
C HIS A 782 21.63 1.96 -42.89
N SER A 783 22.88 2.32 -43.22
CA SER A 783 23.62 3.60 -43.06
C SER A 783 23.12 4.69 -42.08
N LYS A 784 23.93 4.94 -41.03
CA LYS A 784 23.98 6.22 -40.29
C LYS A 784 24.97 7.19 -40.96
N THR A 785 24.50 8.13 -41.77
CA THR A 785 25.28 9.35 -42.11
C THR A 785 24.42 10.53 -42.55
N GLU A 786 23.53 10.34 -43.54
CA GLU A 786 22.89 11.47 -44.25
C GLU A 786 21.74 12.17 -43.50
N LYS A 787 21.22 11.58 -42.41
CA LYS A 787 20.08 12.16 -41.68
C LYS A 787 20.41 13.34 -40.76
N VAL A 788 21.67 13.54 -40.38
CA VAL A 788 22.03 14.59 -39.40
C VAL A 788 21.88 15.98 -40.02
N GLU A 789 22.45 16.21 -41.22
CA GLU A 789 22.34 17.51 -41.90
C GLU A 789 20.90 17.90 -42.27
N GLU A 790 20.03 16.92 -42.54
CA GLU A 790 18.61 17.14 -42.86
C GLU A 790 17.75 17.48 -41.63
N GLU A 791 18.21 17.16 -40.42
CA GLU A 791 17.57 17.54 -39.15
C GLU A 791 18.13 18.87 -38.64
N GLU A 792 19.45 19.09 -38.71
CA GLU A 792 20.08 20.39 -38.39
C GLU A 792 19.51 21.53 -39.26
N LYS A 793 19.39 21.34 -40.58
CA LYS A 793 18.78 22.33 -41.50
C LYS A 793 17.27 22.50 -41.32
N LYS A 794 16.60 21.60 -40.57
CA LYS A 794 15.19 21.79 -40.14
C LYS A 794 15.12 22.55 -38.82
N ILE A 795 16.02 22.28 -37.88
CA ILE A 795 16.13 23.00 -36.60
C ILE A 795 16.47 24.48 -36.88
N GLU A 796 17.51 24.76 -37.66
CA GLU A 796 17.91 26.14 -38.01
C GLU A 796 16.79 26.93 -38.73
N LYS A 797 15.89 26.23 -39.43
CA LYS A 797 14.72 26.83 -40.09
C LYS A 797 13.51 27.00 -39.16
N ILE A 798 13.42 26.22 -38.08
CA ILE A 798 12.44 26.38 -37.02
C ILE A 798 12.86 27.52 -36.08
N ASP A 799 14.14 27.63 -35.75
CA ASP A 799 14.67 28.69 -34.89
C ASP A 799 14.44 30.07 -35.52
N ARG A 800 14.79 30.25 -36.80
CA ARG A 800 14.48 31.49 -37.57
C ARG A 800 12.97 31.77 -37.73
N LEU A 801 12.12 30.75 -37.62
CA LEU A 801 10.66 30.91 -37.58
C LEU A 801 10.13 31.22 -36.17
N THR A 802 10.92 30.96 -35.13
CA THR A 802 10.58 31.30 -33.74
C THR A 802 11.06 32.71 -33.40
N GLU A 803 12.26 33.10 -33.83
CA GLU A 803 12.74 34.49 -33.76
C GLU A 803 11.73 35.45 -34.44
N ALA A 804 11.24 35.10 -35.63
CA ALA A 804 10.23 35.84 -36.37
C ALA A 804 8.80 35.78 -35.77
N ILE A 805 8.58 35.01 -34.70
CA ILE A 805 7.30 34.94 -33.97
C ILE A 805 7.38 35.67 -32.62
N ASP A 806 8.58 35.91 -32.09
CA ASP A 806 8.76 36.64 -30.84
C ASP A 806 8.85 38.17 -31.06
N GLU A 807 9.33 38.66 -32.22
CA GLU A 807 9.23 40.10 -32.57
C GLU A 807 7.76 40.59 -32.69
N ASP A 808 6.84 39.73 -33.16
CA ASP A 808 5.41 40.04 -33.30
C ASP A 808 4.63 39.99 -31.96
N LYS A 809 5.25 39.53 -30.85
CA LYS A 809 4.55 39.25 -29.57
C LYS A 809 4.72 40.29 -28.48
N GLU A 810 5.74 41.16 -28.52
CA GLU A 810 5.79 42.31 -27.59
C GLU A 810 4.66 43.32 -27.84
N ASN A 811 3.87 43.15 -28.92
CA ASN A 811 2.80 44.05 -29.35
C ASN A 811 1.38 43.45 -29.36
N ASN A 812 1.00 42.57 -28.41
CA ASN A 812 -0.40 42.44 -27.89
C ASN A 812 -0.57 41.28 -26.87
N GLU A 813 -0.32 41.51 -25.58
CA GLU A 813 -1.01 40.80 -24.49
C GLU A 813 -1.53 41.80 -23.45
N GLY A 814 -2.81 42.14 -23.56
CA GLY A 814 -3.49 43.01 -22.59
C GLY A 814 -3.81 42.23 -21.32
N PHE A 815 -3.10 42.52 -20.23
CA PHE A 815 -3.50 42.08 -18.89
C PHE A 815 -4.86 42.69 -18.53
N GLU A 816 -5.78 41.88 -17.99
CA GLU A 816 -7.04 42.39 -17.44
C GLU A 816 -6.77 43.19 -16.16
N PHE A 817 -6.87 44.51 -16.24
CA PHE A 817 -6.71 45.41 -15.10
C PHE A 817 -7.98 45.43 -14.24
N GLU A 818 -7.92 44.91 -13.01
CA GLU A 818 -8.91 45.24 -12.00
C GLU A 818 -8.84 46.75 -11.67
N ASN A 819 -9.97 47.45 -11.79
CA ASN A 819 -10.04 48.88 -11.48
C ASN A 819 -9.89 49.10 -9.96
N VAL A 820 -8.78 49.70 -9.54
CA VAL A 820 -8.51 50.11 -8.15
C VAL A 820 -7.98 51.54 -8.14
N ASP A 821 -8.37 52.32 -7.14
CA ASP A 821 -8.22 53.78 -7.10
C ASP A 821 -6.78 54.29 -7.12
N LYS A 822 -6.57 55.47 -7.73
CA LYS A 822 -5.33 56.24 -7.60
C LYS A 822 -5.16 56.72 -6.16
N ILE A 823 -4.03 56.35 -5.54
CA ILE A 823 -3.65 56.83 -4.20
C ILE A 823 -2.86 58.14 -4.34
N ASP A 824 -3.34 59.20 -3.70
CA ASP A 824 -2.76 60.55 -3.78
C ASP A 824 -1.61 60.72 -2.76
N LEU A 825 -0.40 60.27 -3.14
CA LEU A 825 0.77 60.11 -2.27
C LEU A 825 1.53 61.43 -2.02
N ASN A 826 0.96 62.30 -1.19
CA ASN A 826 1.49 63.64 -0.94
C ASN A 826 2.60 63.74 0.13
N THR A 827 2.94 62.67 0.88
CA THR A 827 4.07 62.68 1.83
C THR A 827 5.01 61.46 1.73
N VAL A 828 6.28 61.67 2.11
CA VAL A 828 7.31 60.61 2.15
C VAL A 828 6.95 59.49 3.13
N SER A 829 6.21 59.79 4.20
CA SER A 829 5.65 58.81 5.13
C SER A 829 4.63 57.87 4.46
N ASP A 830 3.78 58.41 3.59
CA ASP A 830 2.75 57.62 2.90
C ASP A 830 3.38 56.68 1.86
N ILE A 831 4.38 57.17 1.12
CA ILE A 831 5.18 56.37 0.18
C ILE A 831 5.87 55.22 0.92
N ARG A 832 6.54 55.50 2.04
CA ARG A 832 7.21 54.47 2.87
C ARG A 832 6.22 53.43 3.40
N LYS A 833 5.06 53.87 3.87
CA LYS A 833 4.00 52.98 4.36
C LYS A 833 3.46 52.08 3.24
N LEU A 834 3.11 52.65 2.08
CA LEU A 834 2.63 51.89 0.93
C LEU A 834 3.67 50.88 0.43
N VAL A 835 4.95 51.29 0.37
CA VAL A 835 6.07 50.40 0.01
C VAL A 835 6.20 49.24 0.99
N THR A 836 6.24 49.49 2.29
CA THR A 836 6.38 48.42 3.29
C THR A 836 5.15 47.51 3.35
N GLU A 837 3.92 48.04 3.25
CA GLU A 837 2.68 47.25 3.22
C GLU A 837 2.58 46.37 1.96
N THR A 838 3.11 46.83 0.82
CA THR A 838 3.01 46.10 -0.46
C THR A 838 4.18 45.13 -0.66
N ASN A 839 5.39 45.51 -0.24
CA ASN A 839 6.61 44.69 -0.35
C ASN A 839 6.76 43.67 0.78
N ARG A 840 6.11 43.90 1.93
CA ARG A 840 6.27 43.18 3.20
C ARG A 840 7.71 43.14 3.76
N MET A 841 8.61 43.97 3.22
CA MET A 841 10.00 44.15 3.64
C MET A 841 10.35 45.64 3.65
N GLU A 842 11.00 46.13 4.71
CA GLU A 842 11.37 47.54 4.85
C GLU A 842 12.53 47.91 3.91
N MET A 843 12.35 48.95 3.08
CA MET A 843 13.41 49.45 2.19
C MET A 843 14.34 50.43 2.93
N PRO A 844 15.66 50.38 2.69
CA PRO A 844 16.64 51.21 3.41
C PRO A 844 16.63 52.67 2.93
N GLU A 845 17.28 53.57 3.68
CA GLU A 845 17.30 55.01 3.37
C GLU A 845 17.84 55.33 1.96
N ASP A 846 18.87 54.63 1.50
CA ASP A 846 19.49 54.86 0.19
C ASP A 846 18.54 54.58 -0.98
N PHE A 847 17.55 53.69 -0.82
CA PHE A 847 16.52 53.44 -1.82
C PHE A 847 15.69 54.70 -2.12
N TYR A 848 15.30 55.43 -1.07
CA TYR A 848 14.50 56.65 -1.19
C TYR A 848 15.35 57.85 -1.63
N GLU A 849 16.58 58.00 -1.10
CA GLU A 849 17.50 59.05 -1.53
C GLU A 849 17.91 58.90 -3.00
N PHE A 850 18.06 57.66 -3.51
CA PHE A 850 18.35 57.40 -4.92
C PHE A 850 17.16 57.74 -5.84
N PHE A 851 15.92 57.66 -5.34
CA PHE A 851 14.74 58.11 -6.08
C PHE A 851 14.71 59.63 -6.24
N GLU A 852 14.98 60.37 -5.16
CA GLU A 852 15.07 61.83 -5.21
C GLU A 852 16.27 62.33 -6.03
N PHE A 853 17.39 61.60 -6.03
CA PHE A 853 18.49 61.81 -6.98
C PHE A 853 18.01 61.67 -8.44
N CYS A 854 17.29 60.60 -8.78
CA CYS A 854 16.74 60.40 -10.13
C CYS A 854 15.75 61.52 -10.52
N LYS A 855 14.86 61.93 -9.61
CA LYS A 855 13.97 63.09 -9.82
C LYS A 855 14.73 64.39 -10.03
N SER A 856 15.88 64.58 -9.37
CA SER A 856 16.72 65.77 -9.56
C SER A 856 17.40 65.84 -10.94
N ILE A 857 17.58 64.69 -11.61
CA ILE A 857 18.05 64.62 -12.99
C ILE A 857 16.87 64.78 -13.96
N ASN A 858 15.78 64.06 -13.72
CA ASN A 858 14.57 64.12 -14.53
C ASN A 858 13.30 63.92 -13.66
N ASN A 859 12.61 65.02 -13.34
CA ASN A 859 11.42 64.98 -12.50
C ASN A 859 10.14 64.55 -13.26
N SER A 860 10.12 64.61 -14.59
CA SER A 860 8.95 64.18 -15.39
C SER A 860 8.99 62.69 -15.76
N ASP A 861 10.19 62.11 -15.89
CA ASP A 861 10.39 60.67 -15.99
C ASP A 861 11.60 60.23 -15.13
N PRO A 862 11.38 60.02 -13.82
CA PRO A 862 12.41 59.50 -12.92
C PRO A 862 12.86 58.08 -13.28
N LYS A 863 11.99 57.31 -13.97
CA LYS A 863 12.23 55.90 -14.31
C LYS A 863 13.39 55.74 -15.28
N ASN A 864 13.49 56.64 -16.26
CA ASN A 864 14.56 56.68 -17.25
C ASN A 864 15.56 57.83 -17.00
N ALA A 865 15.64 58.37 -15.78
CA ALA A 865 16.55 59.46 -15.44
C ALA A 865 18.04 59.13 -15.70
N LEU A 866 18.41 57.84 -15.71
CA LEU A 866 19.76 57.32 -15.93
C LEU A 866 19.92 56.60 -17.28
N LYS A 867 19.08 56.93 -18.27
CA LYS A 867 19.09 56.37 -19.63
C LYS A 867 20.46 56.41 -20.32
N ASP A 868 21.28 57.41 -20.03
CA ASP A 868 22.57 57.63 -20.70
C ASP A 868 23.66 56.67 -20.16
N ILE A 869 23.41 56.02 -19.02
CA ILE A 869 24.17 54.85 -18.54
C ILE A 869 23.35 53.56 -18.67
N ASP A 870 22.31 53.58 -19.50
CA ASP A 870 21.40 52.48 -19.79
C ASP A 870 20.61 51.90 -18.60
N ILE A 871 20.57 52.60 -17.46
CA ILE A 871 19.84 52.16 -16.25
C ILE A 871 18.39 52.63 -16.25
N GLU A 872 17.48 51.70 -15.94
CA GLU A 872 16.04 51.93 -15.69
C GLU A 872 15.71 51.55 -14.23
N LEU A 873 14.92 52.40 -13.54
CA LEU A 873 14.31 52.05 -12.25
C LEU A 873 13.23 50.97 -12.43
N THR A 874 13.23 49.92 -11.61
CA THR A 874 12.22 48.86 -11.71
C THR A 874 11.91 48.19 -10.36
N GLY A 875 11.16 47.09 -10.36
CA GLY A 875 10.78 46.38 -9.14
C GLY A 875 9.89 47.27 -8.27
N ILE A 876 10.32 47.54 -7.03
CA ILE A 876 9.58 48.38 -6.08
C ILE A 876 9.51 49.86 -6.52
N TYR A 877 10.42 50.34 -7.39
CA TYR A 877 10.26 51.69 -7.95
C TYR A 877 9.04 51.81 -8.87
N ASP A 878 8.61 50.73 -9.55
CA ASP A 878 7.39 50.75 -10.37
C ASP A 878 6.12 51.03 -9.54
N LEU A 879 6.09 50.66 -8.25
CA LEU A 879 5.00 51.00 -7.33
C LEU A 879 4.90 52.51 -7.09
N ILE A 880 6.06 53.15 -6.86
CA ILE A 880 6.16 54.59 -6.54
C ILE A 880 5.87 55.44 -7.78
N ILE A 881 6.28 54.98 -8.97
CA ILE A 881 6.17 55.71 -10.23
C ILE A 881 4.79 55.52 -10.87
N ASN A 882 4.23 54.31 -10.84
CA ASN A 882 2.99 53.99 -11.57
C ASN A 882 1.73 53.97 -10.68
N GLY A 883 1.87 53.84 -9.35
CA GLY A 883 0.78 53.98 -8.38
C GLY A 883 -0.19 52.78 -8.24
N TYR A 884 0.03 51.67 -8.94
CA TYR A 884 -0.80 50.46 -8.86
C TYR A 884 -0.05 49.26 -8.23
N LYS A 885 -0.79 48.30 -7.65
CA LYS A 885 -0.22 47.12 -6.98
C LYS A 885 -0.05 45.94 -7.94
N LEU A 886 1.20 45.60 -8.28
CA LEU A 886 1.57 44.34 -8.92
C LEU A 886 1.82 43.23 -7.88
N ASN A 887 1.99 41.97 -8.34
CA ASN A 887 2.61 40.95 -7.49
C ASN A 887 4.14 41.12 -7.47
N TYR A 888 4.64 41.83 -6.46
CA TYR A 888 6.06 42.09 -6.27
C TYR A 888 6.89 40.89 -5.74
N SER A 889 6.27 39.74 -5.46
CA SER A 889 7.01 38.47 -5.30
C SER A 889 7.75 38.10 -6.59
N THR A 890 7.12 38.35 -7.75
CA THR A 890 7.62 37.96 -9.08
C THR A 890 7.91 39.14 -10.02
N HIS A 891 7.41 40.34 -9.76
CA HIS A 891 7.71 41.52 -10.59
C HIS A 891 9.22 41.82 -10.62
N ALA A 892 9.77 42.01 -11.82
CA ALA A 892 11.19 42.23 -12.09
C ALA A 892 12.16 41.16 -11.52
N ARG A 893 11.68 39.95 -11.19
CA ARG A 893 12.51 38.85 -10.69
C ARG A 893 13.06 38.00 -11.84
N TYR A 894 14.38 37.92 -11.97
CA TYR A 894 15.06 37.14 -13.01
C TYR A 894 15.25 35.67 -12.64
N PHE A 895 15.57 34.83 -13.64
CA PHE A 895 15.61 33.37 -13.53
C PHE A 895 16.50 32.83 -12.40
N TYR A 896 17.59 33.51 -12.04
CA TYR A 896 18.51 33.09 -10.98
C TYR A 896 18.35 33.85 -9.65
N ASP A 897 17.36 34.74 -9.52
CA ASP A 897 17.15 35.56 -8.33
C ASP A 897 16.55 34.72 -7.18
N PRO A 898 17.33 34.37 -6.14
CA PRO A 898 16.79 33.68 -4.98
C PRO A 898 15.93 34.64 -4.15
N PRO A 899 15.10 34.17 -3.21
CA PRO A 899 14.22 35.03 -2.40
C PRO A 899 14.96 36.17 -1.67
N GLU A 900 16.19 35.92 -1.23
CA GLU A 900 17.12 36.88 -0.61
C GLU A 900 17.41 38.10 -1.49
N PHE A 901 17.30 37.95 -2.81
CA PHE A 901 17.63 38.98 -3.78
C PHE A 901 16.35 39.68 -4.29
N GLN A 902 16.33 41.01 -4.21
CA GLN A 902 15.25 41.86 -4.69
C GLN A 902 15.79 42.87 -5.69
N THR A 903 15.49 42.63 -6.97
CA THR A 903 15.88 43.48 -8.10
C THR A 903 15.16 44.84 -8.06
N ILE A 904 15.93 45.90 -8.32
CA ILE A 904 15.54 47.31 -8.18
C ILE A 904 15.97 48.17 -9.37
N LEU A 905 17.05 47.80 -10.06
CA LEU A 905 17.52 48.47 -11.29
C LEU A 905 17.87 47.42 -12.34
N LYS A 906 17.66 47.73 -13.62
CA LYS A 906 18.08 46.88 -14.76
C LYS A 906 18.77 47.71 -15.83
N VAL A 907 19.67 47.10 -16.60
CA VAL A 907 20.39 47.76 -17.70
C VAL A 907 19.71 47.42 -19.03
N LYS A 908 18.99 48.39 -19.63
CA LYS A 908 18.13 48.20 -20.80
C LYS A 908 18.80 47.51 -21.99
N LYS A 909 20.00 47.96 -22.35
CA LYS A 909 20.76 47.45 -23.52
C LYS A 909 21.72 46.31 -23.18
N SER A 910 21.60 45.67 -22.01
CA SER A 910 22.46 44.55 -21.65
C SER A 910 22.02 43.25 -22.36
N PRO A 911 22.84 42.66 -23.24
CA PRO A 911 22.50 41.37 -23.88
C PRO A 911 22.48 40.21 -22.89
N THR A 912 23.10 40.39 -21.72
CA THR A 912 23.20 39.43 -20.62
C THR A 912 22.12 39.61 -19.55
N HIS A 913 21.26 40.64 -19.70
CA HIS A 913 20.24 41.09 -18.74
C HIS A 913 20.82 41.50 -17.36
N LEU A 914 21.96 42.21 -17.37
CA LEU A 914 22.57 42.80 -16.18
C LEU A 914 21.57 43.64 -15.38
N HIS A 915 21.43 43.32 -14.10
CA HIS A 915 20.54 44.02 -13.18
C HIS A 915 21.14 44.07 -11.76
N PHE A 916 20.61 44.98 -10.95
CA PHE A 916 21.05 45.24 -9.57
C PHE A 916 19.90 44.96 -8.61
N GLY A 917 20.23 44.33 -7.47
CA GLY A 917 19.27 43.99 -6.44
C GLY A 917 19.84 44.13 -5.03
N TYR A 918 18.97 44.42 -4.08
CA TYR A 918 19.29 44.31 -2.66
C TYR A 918 19.36 42.83 -2.27
N TYR A 919 20.42 42.43 -1.57
CA TYR A 919 20.53 41.10 -0.96
C TYR A 919 20.26 41.21 0.55
N ARG A 920 19.25 40.48 1.02
CA ARG A 920 18.84 40.35 2.42
C ARG A 920 19.02 38.90 2.84
N ASP A 921 19.73 38.65 3.93
CA ASP A 921 19.80 37.28 4.48
C ASP A 921 18.50 36.88 5.19
N ASP A 922 17.73 37.86 5.65
CA ASP A 922 16.47 37.69 6.37
C ASP A 922 15.43 38.73 5.90
N PRO A 923 14.15 38.38 5.66
CA PRO A 923 13.15 39.35 5.22
C PRO A 923 12.81 40.42 6.26
N SER A 924 13.10 40.15 7.55
CA SER A 924 12.89 41.12 8.64
C SER A 924 14.05 42.12 8.80
N GLU A 925 15.21 41.87 8.17
CA GLU A 925 16.37 42.76 8.21
C GLU A 925 16.46 43.69 6.98
N LEU A 926 17.13 44.83 7.16
CA LEU A 926 17.54 45.70 6.05
C LEU A 926 18.59 45.00 5.17
N PRO A 927 18.72 45.34 3.88
CA PRO A 927 19.66 44.70 2.96
C PRO A 927 21.10 44.72 3.47
N ASN A 928 21.81 43.60 3.36
CA ASN A 928 23.21 43.50 3.78
C ASN A 928 24.17 44.08 2.72
N PHE A 929 23.82 43.99 1.43
CA PHE A 929 24.54 44.63 0.33
C PHE A 929 23.66 44.80 -0.92
N VAL A 930 24.14 45.58 -1.89
CA VAL A 930 23.62 45.60 -3.27
C VAL A 930 24.48 44.65 -4.11
N GLY A 931 23.84 43.68 -4.75
CA GLY A 931 24.47 42.72 -5.66
C GLY A 931 24.09 42.97 -7.12
N ILE A 932 24.87 42.40 -8.04
CA ILE A 932 24.53 42.29 -9.46
C ILE A 932 24.49 40.84 -9.91
N ASN A 933 23.62 40.52 -10.88
CA ASN A 933 23.66 39.26 -11.63
C ASN A 933 23.49 39.52 -13.13
N GLU A 934 24.01 38.60 -13.94
CA GLU A 934 23.92 38.57 -15.41
C GLU A 934 23.32 37.20 -15.80
N PRO A 935 21.99 37.03 -15.77
CA PRO A 935 21.35 35.72 -15.68
C PRO A 935 21.47 34.86 -16.95
N LYS A 936 21.85 35.45 -18.09
CA LYS A 936 22.23 34.70 -19.31
C LYS A 936 23.66 34.14 -19.27
N LEU A 937 24.52 34.63 -18.38
CA LEU A 937 25.88 34.09 -18.18
C LEU A 937 25.86 32.98 -17.13
N ASP A 938 25.54 33.32 -15.87
CA ASP A 938 25.44 32.36 -14.77
C ASP A 938 24.62 32.90 -13.59
N CYS A 939 24.58 32.11 -12.51
CA CYS A 939 23.84 32.38 -11.29
C CYS A 939 24.60 33.21 -10.24
N LYS A 940 25.81 33.73 -10.52
CA LYS A 940 26.60 34.46 -9.51
C LYS A 940 26.00 35.83 -9.20
N ILE A 941 25.89 36.13 -7.91
CA ILE A 941 25.51 37.44 -7.39
C ILE A 941 26.77 38.10 -6.81
N LEU A 942 27.29 39.12 -7.48
CA LEU A 942 28.51 39.82 -7.07
C LEU A 942 28.15 41.02 -6.20
N CYS A 943 28.63 41.05 -4.95
CA CYS A 943 28.47 42.19 -4.04
C CYS A 943 29.19 43.45 -4.55
N LYS A 944 28.48 44.58 -4.64
CA LYS A 944 28.96 45.88 -5.16
C LYS A 944 28.78 47.05 -4.17
N GLY A 945 28.92 46.79 -2.87
CA GLY A 945 28.80 47.81 -1.81
C GLY A 945 27.52 47.67 -0.98
N ASP A 946 27.43 48.41 0.12
CA ASP A 946 26.37 48.20 1.13
C ASP A 946 25.13 49.09 0.96
N ASN A 947 25.10 49.88 -0.12
CA ASN A 947 24.04 50.81 -0.51
C ASN A 947 24.08 51.03 -2.04
N LEU A 948 22.99 51.56 -2.61
CA LEU A 948 22.85 51.83 -4.05
C LEU A 948 23.93 52.76 -4.61
N PHE A 949 24.30 53.82 -3.89
CA PHE A 949 25.28 54.79 -4.37
C PHE A 949 26.67 54.14 -4.54
N ALA A 950 27.09 53.23 -3.66
CA ALA A 950 28.32 52.47 -3.84
C ALA A 950 28.33 51.62 -5.13
N ALA A 951 27.22 50.94 -5.43
CA ALA A 951 27.09 50.07 -6.60
C ALA A 951 27.06 50.87 -7.91
N ILE A 952 26.34 51.99 -7.92
CA ILE A 952 26.22 52.87 -9.10
C ILE A 952 27.49 53.67 -9.35
N ASN A 953 28.19 54.10 -8.30
CA ASN A 953 29.53 54.69 -8.43
C ASN A 953 30.50 53.75 -9.13
N TRP A 954 30.55 52.47 -8.70
CA TRP A 954 31.39 51.46 -9.35
C TRP A 954 30.97 51.21 -10.81
N TYR A 955 29.68 51.13 -11.11
CA TYR A 955 29.21 50.91 -12.48
C TYR A 955 29.56 52.09 -13.41
N LEU A 956 29.43 53.32 -12.92
CA LEU A 956 29.91 54.54 -13.60
C LEU A 956 31.43 54.47 -13.86
N GLU A 957 32.23 54.06 -12.87
CA GLU A 957 33.68 53.89 -13.02
C GLU A 957 34.04 52.80 -14.05
N GLU A 958 33.31 51.69 -14.11
CA GLU A 958 33.52 50.67 -15.16
C GLU A 958 33.18 51.21 -16.56
N LEU A 959 32.04 51.89 -16.73
CA LEU A 959 31.64 52.50 -18.00
C LEU A 959 32.64 53.57 -18.47
N ILE A 960 33.08 54.45 -17.57
CA ILE A 960 34.10 55.47 -17.87
C ILE A 960 35.44 54.81 -18.25
N SER A 961 35.81 53.71 -17.58
CA SER A 961 37.02 52.95 -17.94
C SER A 961 36.90 52.13 -19.23
N GLY A 962 35.69 51.88 -19.71
CA GLY A 962 35.39 51.09 -20.92
C GLY A 962 35.81 49.62 -20.88
N ARG A 963 36.18 49.09 -19.70
CA ARG A 963 36.81 47.76 -19.55
C ARG A 963 35.81 46.61 -19.66
N ASN A 964 34.82 46.59 -18.77
CA ASN A 964 33.89 45.46 -18.61
C ASN A 964 32.52 45.70 -19.25
N TYR A 965 32.05 46.96 -19.24
CA TYR A 965 30.75 47.36 -19.79
C TYR A 965 30.91 48.57 -20.71
N LYS A 966 29.96 48.76 -21.62
CA LYS A 966 29.93 49.84 -22.61
C LYS A 966 28.51 50.39 -22.77
N THR A 967 28.40 51.64 -23.16
CA THR A 967 27.16 52.34 -23.55
C THR A 967 27.41 53.14 -24.83
N ASN A 968 26.34 53.62 -25.47
CA ASN A 968 26.40 54.46 -26.67
C ASN A 968 26.65 55.95 -26.37
N SER A 969 26.55 56.37 -25.10
CA SER A 969 26.74 57.77 -24.67
C SER A 969 28.20 58.20 -24.72
N SER A 970 28.45 59.51 -24.84
CA SER A 970 29.81 60.01 -24.95
C SER A 970 30.57 59.98 -23.61
N GLN A 971 31.90 60.03 -23.70
CA GLN A 971 32.79 60.23 -22.55
C GLN A 971 32.63 61.61 -21.88
N GLU A 972 31.85 62.52 -22.45
CA GLU A 972 31.50 63.81 -21.83
C GLU A 972 30.19 63.67 -21.03
N ASP A 973 29.16 63.00 -21.59
CA ASP A 973 27.91 62.68 -20.90
C ASP A 973 28.14 61.85 -19.63
N LEU A 974 29.00 60.82 -19.74
CA LEU A 974 29.39 59.96 -18.62
C LEU A 974 30.06 60.75 -17.49
N LYS A 975 30.90 61.73 -17.83
CA LYS A 975 31.55 62.61 -16.84
C LYS A 975 30.55 63.59 -16.23
N LEU A 976 29.66 64.18 -17.03
CA LEU A 976 28.61 65.08 -16.54
C LEU A 976 27.68 64.38 -15.54
N ILE A 977 27.30 63.13 -15.81
CA ILE A 977 26.51 62.31 -14.88
C ILE A 977 27.32 61.96 -13.63
N LYS A 978 28.60 61.58 -13.76
CA LYS A 978 29.49 61.33 -12.61
C LYS A 978 29.64 62.56 -11.72
N THR A 979 29.79 63.76 -12.28
CA THR A 979 29.83 65.02 -11.51
C THR A 979 28.53 65.26 -10.75
N LYS A 980 27.36 65.17 -11.41
CA LYS A 980 26.06 65.32 -10.73
C LYS A 980 25.84 64.29 -9.62
N PHE A 981 26.30 63.05 -9.85
CA PHE A 981 26.26 61.95 -8.89
C PHE A 981 27.16 62.20 -7.68
N ASP A 982 28.40 62.66 -7.91
CA ASP A 982 29.37 62.96 -6.85
C ASP A 982 28.91 64.18 -6.02
N GLU A 983 28.38 65.22 -6.66
CA GLU A 983 27.76 66.36 -5.97
C GLU A 983 26.57 65.93 -5.09
N TRP A 984 25.74 64.98 -5.54
CA TRP A 984 24.66 64.42 -4.71
C TRP A 984 25.23 63.62 -3.53
N CYS A 985 26.25 62.78 -3.77
CA CYS A 985 26.91 62.03 -2.72
C CYS A 985 27.60 62.93 -1.68
N ASP A 986 28.19 64.06 -2.08
CA ASP A 986 28.78 65.03 -1.17
C ASP A 986 27.73 65.78 -0.35
N ARG A 987 26.57 66.12 -0.93
CA ARG A 987 25.43 66.61 -0.13
C ARG A 987 24.92 65.58 0.87
N LEU A 988 24.89 64.30 0.51
CA LEU A 988 24.51 63.22 1.43
C LEU A 988 25.54 63.04 2.55
N LYS A 989 26.86 63.10 2.30
CA LYS A 989 27.90 62.97 3.34
C LYS A 989 27.74 63.97 4.51
N VAL A 990 27.08 65.12 4.28
CA VAL A 990 26.80 66.15 5.30
C VAL A 990 25.55 65.81 6.16
N SER A 991 24.63 64.97 5.68
CA SER A 991 23.32 64.72 6.31
C SER A 991 23.02 63.24 6.62
N LYS A 992 23.46 62.30 5.78
CA LYS A 992 23.31 60.84 5.90
C LYS A 992 24.59 60.13 5.46
N SER A 993 25.29 59.52 6.40
CA SER A 993 26.61 58.90 6.18
C SER A 993 26.51 57.58 5.39
N PHE A 994 26.47 57.66 4.06
CA PHE A 994 26.61 56.52 3.15
C PHE A 994 28.06 56.33 2.71
N SER A 995 28.52 55.08 2.61
CA SER A 995 29.89 54.75 2.19
C SER A 995 29.93 54.31 0.73
N LEU A 996 30.78 54.94 -0.09
CA LEU A 996 31.04 54.46 -1.47
C LEU A 996 32.00 53.25 -1.51
N SER A 997 32.22 52.57 -0.39
CA SER A 997 33.16 51.44 -0.30
C SER A 997 32.53 50.10 -0.69
N LEU A 998 33.08 49.46 -1.72
CA LEU A 998 32.71 48.11 -2.17
C LEU A 998 32.85 47.01 -1.09
N LYS A 999 33.64 47.24 -0.04
CA LYS A 999 33.80 46.34 1.13
C LYS A 999 33.84 47.15 2.43
N SER A 1000 32.68 47.72 2.76
CA SER A 1000 32.42 48.44 4.01
C SER A 1000 32.57 47.56 5.27
N PRO A 1001 32.59 48.15 6.47
CA PRO A 1001 32.58 47.39 7.73
C PRO A 1001 31.35 46.48 7.90
N LYS A 1002 30.20 46.86 7.34
CA LYS A 1002 28.94 46.07 7.37
C LYS A 1002 29.09 44.80 6.53
N ILE A 1003 29.60 44.91 5.31
CA ILE A 1003 29.87 43.73 4.49
C ILE A 1003 30.93 42.85 5.16
N LYS A 1004 32.02 43.44 5.69
CA LYS A 1004 33.07 42.68 6.39
C LYS A 1004 32.62 42.02 7.71
N SER A 1005 31.51 42.46 8.31
CA SER A 1005 30.92 41.78 9.48
C SER A 1005 29.94 40.68 9.06
N ARG A 1006 29.22 40.85 7.95
CA ARG A 1006 28.38 39.81 7.32
C ARG A 1006 29.22 38.69 6.71
N ASP A 1007 30.32 39.00 6.02
CA ASP A 1007 31.28 38.04 5.46
C ASP A 1007 31.82 37.06 6.53
N LYS A 1008 31.94 37.50 7.80
CA LYS A 1008 32.37 36.67 8.94
C LYS A 1008 31.26 35.76 9.52
N LYS A 1009 30.00 35.97 9.13
CA LYS A 1009 28.84 35.17 9.55
C LYS A 1009 28.42 34.15 8.48
N ILE A 1010 29.03 34.15 7.29
CA ILE A 1010 28.68 33.22 6.22
C ILE A 1010 29.01 31.79 6.66
N ASN A 1011 28.01 30.91 6.66
CA ASN A 1011 28.17 29.51 7.03
C ASN A 1011 28.74 28.69 5.87
N ALA A 1012 28.21 28.90 4.66
CA ALA A 1012 28.61 28.18 3.44
C ALA A 1012 28.52 29.07 2.19
N THR A 1013 29.39 28.82 1.22
CA THR A 1013 29.39 29.48 -0.10
C THR A 1013 28.58 28.66 -1.11
N ILE A 1014 27.31 29.03 -1.28
CA ILE A 1014 26.41 28.46 -2.29
C ILE A 1014 26.81 28.85 -3.74
N PHE A 1015 26.18 28.19 -4.72
CA PHE A 1015 26.48 28.32 -6.16
C PHE A 1015 26.42 29.77 -6.69
N ASN A 1016 25.60 30.66 -6.11
CA ASN A 1016 25.56 32.08 -6.48
C ASN A 1016 26.73 32.93 -5.92
N THR A 1017 27.65 32.35 -5.15
CA THR A 1017 28.78 33.00 -4.46
C THR A 1017 28.44 34.07 -3.40
N ALA A 1018 27.17 34.43 -3.21
CA ALA A 1018 26.76 35.33 -2.13
C ALA A 1018 26.90 34.69 -0.75
N GLY A 1019 26.71 33.38 -0.65
CA GLY A 1019 26.80 32.62 0.59
C GLY A 1019 25.60 32.82 1.52
N ILE A 1020 25.35 31.83 2.38
CA ILE A 1020 24.22 31.83 3.33
C ILE A 1020 24.62 32.29 4.72
N VAL A 1021 23.70 32.97 5.42
CA VAL A 1021 23.80 33.31 6.84
C VAL A 1021 22.59 32.77 7.59
N VAL A 1022 22.84 31.86 8.53
CA VAL A 1022 21.84 31.32 9.47
C VAL A 1022 22.31 31.50 10.92
N PRO A 1023 21.38 31.60 11.90
CA PRO A 1023 21.75 31.60 13.31
C PRO A 1023 22.49 30.31 13.68
N VAL A 1024 23.58 30.42 14.44
CA VAL A 1024 24.30 29.27 15.03
C VAL A 1024 24.48 29.53 16.53
N ASP A 1025 24.15 28.54 17.35
CA ASP A 1025 24.23 28.62 18.82
C ASP A 1025 25.67 28.45 19.35
N SER A 1026 25.86 28.66 20.66
CA SER A 1026 27.18 28.56 21.31
C SER A 1026 27.74 27.13 21.43
N LYS A 1027 27.02 26.11 20.96
CA LYS A 1027 27.44 24.71 20.88
C LYS A 1027 27.69 24.27 19.42
N GLY A 1028 27.28 25.07 18.44
CA GLY A 1028 27.43 24.82 17.01
C GLY A 1028 26.15 24.42 16.27
N PHE A 1029 24.98 24.39 16.92
CA PHE A 1029 23.72 24.05 16.25
C PHE A 1029 23.19 25.21 15.39
N GLY A 1030 22.79 24.92 14.16
CA GLY A 1030 22.22 25.86 13.18
C GLY A 1030 22.66 25.61 11.74
N TYR A 1031 23.83 25.02 11.54
CA TYR A 1031 24.38 24.68 10.23
C TYR A 1031 25.28 23.44 10.30
N ARG A 1032 25.26 22.62 9.25
CA ARG A 1032 26.04 21.39 9.09
C ARG A 1032 26.47 21.23 7.63
N ASP A 1033 27.71 20.79 7.40
CA ASP A 1033 28.23 20.60 6.04
C ASP A 1033 27.51 19.48 5.27
N ILE A 1034 27.29 19.72 3.97
CA ILE A 1034 26.81 18.69 3.04
C ILE A 1034 27.91 17.63 2.83
N PRO A 1035 27.62 16.32 2.91
CA PRO A 1035 28.60 15.25 2.75
C PRO A 1035 29.02 15.00 1.28
N GLU A 1036 28.95 16.03 0.42
CA GLU A 1036 29.49 16.04 -0.93
C GLU A 1036 30.04 17.42 -1.29
N SER A 1037 31.24 17.44 -1.88
CA SER A 1037 31.88 18.69 -2.30
C SER A 1037 31.12 19.37 -3.45
N TYR A 1038 31.27 20.68 -3.54
CA TYR A 1038 30.65 21.58 -4.53
C TYR A 1038 30.68 21.04 -5.98
N GLU A 1039 31.82 20.55 -6.46
CA GLU A 1039 31.93 19.97 -7.82
C GLU A 1039 31.23 18.62 -7.96
N LYS A 1040 31.17 17.81 -6.89
CA LYS A 1040 30.35 16.59 -6.90
C LYS A 1040 28.87 16.93 -6.93
N GLN A 1041 28.39 17.90 -6.15
CA GLN A 1041 27.00 18.37 -6.19
C GLN A 1041 26.60 18.78 -7.61
N LYS A 1042 27.42 19.59 -8.30
CA LYS A 1042 27.21 19.92 -9.73
C LYS A 1042 27.12 18.68 -10.63
N SER A 1043 28.02 17.70 -10.45
CA SER A 1043 28.00 16.48 -11.29
C SER A 1043 26.79 15.59 -11.02
N LEU A 1044 26.34 15.48 -9.76
CA LEU A 1044 25.10 14.80 -9.38
C LEU A 1044 23.88 15.47 -10.03
N PHE A 1045 23.77 16.80 -9.93
CA PHE A 1045 22.70 17.55 -10.58
C PHE A 1045 22.75 17.38 -12.11
N LYS A 1046 23.93 17.41 -12.74
CA LYS A 1046 24.07 17.17 -14.18
C LYS A 1046 23.60 15.76 -14.58
N PHE A 1047 24.09 14.70 -13.93
CA PHE A 1047 23.66 13.33 -14.25
C PHE A 1047 22.18 13.08 -13.94
N PHE A 1048 21.60 13.77 -12.96
CA PHE A 1048 20.17 13.69 -12.66
C PHE A 1048 19.30 14.36 -13.75
N CYS A 1049 19.75 15.48 -14.33
CA CYS A 1049 18.97 16.23 -15.34
C CYS A 1049 19.16 15.70 -16.76
N ASP A 1050 20.29 15.04 -17.07
CA ASP A 1050 20.61 14.47 -18.39
C ASP A 1050 19.48 13.56 -18.92
N SER A 1051 19.16 13.65 -20.21
CA SER A 1051 18.06 12.95 -20.87
C SER A 1051 18.49 11.80 -21.78
N SER A 1052 19.79 11.52 -21.89
CA SER A 1052 20.34 10.48 -22.77
C SER A 1052 20.21 9.05 -22.22
N GLU A 1053 19.80 8.11 -23.08
CA GLU A 1053 19.57 6.70 -22.69
C GLU A 1053 20.87 6.01 -22.21
N ASP A 1054 22.02 6.32 -22.82
CA ASP A 1054 23.34 5.78 -22.46
C ASP A 1054 23.79 6.14 -21.02
N ILE A 1055 23.13 7.11 -20.38
CA ILE A 1055 23.49 7.65 -19.05
C ILE A 1055 22.53 7.18 -17.94
N GLN A 1056 21.46 6.44 -18.28
CA GLN A 1056 20.38 6.03 -17.36
C GLN A 1056 20.87 5.48 -16.00
N ARG A 1057 21.86 4.57 -15.98
CA ARG A 1057 22.40 4.02 -14.72
C ARG A 1057 23.07 5.08 -13.82
N LYS A 1058 23.72 6.09 -14.41
CA LYS A 1058 24.30 7.21 -13.64
C LYS A 1058 23.22 8.16 -13.13
N LYS A 1059 22.15 8.34 -13.90
CA LYS A 1059 20.97 9.13 -13.52
C LYS A 1059 20.23 8.52 -12.33
N GLU A 1060 20.11 7.19 -12.30
CA GLU A 1060 19.59 6.43 -11.16
C GLU A 1060 20.45 6.65 -9.91
N THR A 1061 21.76 6.37 -9.97
CA THR A 1061 22.69 6.61 -8.84
C THR A 1061 22.73 8.07 -8.40
N ALA A 1062 22.60 9.03 -9.32
CA ALA A 1062 22.51 10.44 -8.97
C ALA A 1062 21.19 10.79 -8.26
N SER A 1063 20.06 10.21 -8.70
CA SER A 1063 18.76 10.37 -8.03
C SER A 1063 18.74 9.74 -6.64
N GLU A 1064 19.38 8.57 -6.47
CA GLU A 1064 19.56 7.92 -5.16
C GLU A 1064 20.39 8.81 -4.23
N ARG A 1065 21.57 9.26 -4.68
CA ARG A 1065 22.45 10.10 -3.86
C ARG A 1065 21.86 11.47 -3.53
N ILE A 1066 21.05 12.06 -4.42
CA ILE A 1066 20.27 13.27 -4.09
C ILE A 1066 19.24 12.98 -2.99
N GLN A 1067 18.53 11.85 -3.04
CA GLN A 1067 17.55 11.48 -2.01
C GLN A 1067 18.22 11.19 -0.65
N GLU A 1068 19.41 10.58 -0.64
CA GLU A 1068 20.20 10.43 0.58
C GLU A 1068 20.52 11.79 1.22
N ILE A 1069 20.98 12.77 0.43
CA ILE A 1069 21.30 14.11 0.94
C ILE A 1069 20.02 14.84 1.42
N VAL A 1070 18.90 14.72 0.69
CA VAL A 1070 17.60 15.25 1.14
C VAL A 1070 17.16 14.63 2.48
N THR A 1071 17.43 13.35 2.70
CA THR A 1071 17.16 12.72 4.01
C THR A 1071 18.11 13.24 5.09
N LEU A 1072 19.41 13.40 4.78
CA LEU A 1072 20.38 13.94 5.74
C LEU A 1072 20.03 15.39 6.14
N ILE A 1073 19.46 16.18 5.24
CA ILE A 1073 18.89 17.50 5.50
C ILE A 1073 17.66 17.43 6.42
N GLN A 1074 16.78 16.44 6.25
CA GLN A 1074 15.65 16.25 7.15
C GLN A 1074 16.12 16.00 8.59
N PHE A 1075 17.14 15.16 8.78
CA PHE A 1075 17.71 14.95 10.11
C PHE A 1075 18.50 16.15 10.62
N ALA A 1076 19.13 16.93 9.75
CA ALA A 1076 19.75 18.19 10.14
C ALA A 1076 18.68 19.16 10.66
N ASN A 1077 17.52 19.25 9.99
CA ASN A 1077 16.38 20.05 10.45
C ASN A 1077 15.85 19.55 11.82
N ASP A 1078 15.65 18.24 12.01
CA ASP A 1078 15.26 17.66 13.31
C ASP A 1078 16.28 17.96 14.42
N GLU A 1079 17.56 18.04 14.07
CA GLU A 1079 18.69 18.36 14.94
C GLU A 1079 19.01 19.88 14.97
N THR A 1080 18.11 20.73 14.44
CA THR A 1080 18.14 22.22 14.34
C THR A 1080 19.20 22.86 13.42
N ASP A 1081 19.92 22.05 12.63
CA ASP A 1081 20.94 22.48 11.65
C ASP A 1081 20.34 22.91 10.29
N TYR A 1082 19.33 23.79 10.30
CA TYR A 1082 18.54 24.18 9.11
C TYR A 1082 19.37 24.69 7.92
N GLY A 1083 20.57 25.26 8.19
CA GLY A 1083 21.46 25.78 7.16
C GLY A 1083 21.92 24.73 6.13
N MET A 1084 21.98 23.44 6.49
CA MET A 1084 22.35 22.36 5.55
C MET A 1084 21.36 22.25 4.39
N GLY A 1085 20.06 22.36 4.68
CA GLY A 1085 19.00 22.31 3.66
C GLY A 1085 18.91 23.58 2.85
N LEU A 1086 19.11 24.73 3.49
CA LEU A 1086 19.19 26.03 2.80
C LEU A 1086 20.32 26.03 1.77
N GLU A 1087 21.52 25.53 2.12
CA GLU A 1087 22.65 25.44 1.18
C GLU A 1087 22.32 24.55 -0.03
N PHE A 1088 21.90 23.30 0.21
CA PHE A 1088 21.69 22.33 -0.87
C PHE A 1088 20.53 22.74 -1.80
N GLY A 1089 19.45 23.27 -1.21
CA GLY A 1089 18.29 23.76 -1.95
C GLY A 1089 18.63 24.99 -2.80
N LEU A 1090 19.44 25.93 -2.30
CA LEU A 1090 19.92 27.06 -3.09
C LEU A 1090 20.93 26.63 -4.16
N ASN A 1091 21.79 25.65 -3.89
CA ASN A 1091 22.67 25.05 -4.92
C ASN A 1091 21.85 24.41 -6.06
N MET A 1092 20.76 23.69 -5.76
CA MET A 1092 19.81 23.20 -6.79
C MET A 1092 19.13 24.34 -7.55
N PHE A 1093 18.64 25.37 -6.84
CA PHE A 1093 17.98 26.52 -7.45
C PHE A 1093 18.91 27.26 -8.42
N CYS A 1094 20.17 27.47 -8.03
CA CYS A 1094 21.22 28.10 -8.82
C CYS A 1094 21.80 27.22 -9.94
N PHE A 1095 21.62 25.88 -9.89
CA PHE A 1095 21.90 25.01 -11.04
C PHE A 1095 20.92 25.29 -12.20
N GLY A 1096 19.68 25.64 -11.86
CA GLY A 1096 18.73 26.22 -12.81
C GLY A 1096 18.14 25.23 -13.82
N ASP A 1097 17.90 23.99 -13.39
CA ASP A 1097 17.19 22.98 -14.19
C ASP A 1097 15.79 22.70 -13.62
N LEU A 1098 14.79 22.60 -14.51
CA LEU A 1098 13.40 22.37 -14.15
C LEU A 1098 13.17 21.00 -13.48
N ALA A 1099 13.99 19.99 -13.78
CA ALA A 1099 13.91 18.67 -13.15
C ALA A 1099 14.18 18.70 -11.64
N LEU A 1100 14.96 19.69 -11.16
CA LEU A 1100 15.26 19.88 -9.74
C LEU A 1100 14.13 20.62 -8.98
N HIS A 1101 13.19 21.29 -9.66
CA HIS A 1101 12.12 22.05 -9.00
C HIS A 1101 11.32 21.22 -7.99
N LYS A 1102 11.13 19.91 -8.26
CA LYS A 1102 10.46 18.97 -7.34
C LYS A 1102 11.17 18.84 -5.97
N PHE A 1103 12.50 18.94 -5.94
CA PHE A 1103 13.30 18.84 -4.72
C PHE A 1103 13.42 20.19 -4.04
N ILE A 1104 13.60 21.27 -4.82
CA ILE A 1104 13.65 22.65 -4.30
C ILE A 1104 12.36 22.98 -3.53
N LYS A 1105 11.18 22.59 -4.06
CA LYS A 1105 9.88 22.72 -3.38
C LYS A 1105 9.76 21.95 -2.05
N ILE A 1106 10.49 20.86 -1.86
CA ILE A 1106 10.44 20.05 -0.64
C ILE A 1106 11.42 20.58 0.41
N VAL A 1107 12.59 21.07 -0.02
CA VAL A 1107 13.68 21.48 0.87
C VAL A 1107 13.57 22.94 1.29
N LEU A 1108 13.55 23.88 0.34
CA LEU A 1108 13.72 25.30 0.68
C LEU A 1108 12.54 25.92 1.44
N PRO A 1109 11.25 25.70 1.08
CA PRO A 1109 10.12 26.19 1.86
C PRO A 1109 10.22 25.84 3.35
N VAL A 1110 10.51 24.57 3.65
CA VAL A 1110 10.65 24.05 5.01
C VAL A 1110 11.84 24.69 5.73
N CYS A 1111 13.01 24.80 5.08
CA CYS A 1111 14.18 25.45 5.70
C CYS A 1111 13.95 26.95 5.94
N TYR A 1112 13.25 27.66 5.05
CA TYR A 1112 12.88 29.06 5.28
C TYR A 1112 11.89 29.21 6.44
N GLU A 1113 10.86 28.36 6.51
CA GLU A 1113 9.88 28.38 7.60
C GLU A 1113 10.51 28.06 8.97
N LEU A 1114 11.40 27.07 9.04
CA LEU A 1114 12.15 26.72 10.26
C LEU A 1114 13.14 27.81 10.70
N LEU A 1115 13.67 28.60 9.76
CA LEU A 1115 14.47 29.80 10.03
C LEU A 1115 13.62 31.04 10.38
N GLY A 1116 12.29 30.94 10.38
CA GLY A 1116 11.37 32.08 10.61
C GLY A 1116 11.16 33.00 9.40
N ARG A 1117 11.71 32.64 8.24
CA ARG A 1117 11.76 33.43 7.00
C ARG A 1117 10.61 33.09 6.04
N SER A 1118 9.38 32.91 6.56
CA SER A 1118 8.22 32.42 5.78
C SER A 1118 7.93 33.21 4.50
N LEU A 1119 8.21 34.52 4.46
CA LEU A 1119 8.08 35.33 3.24
C LEU A 1119 8.95 34.83 2.08
N TYR A 1120 10.11 34.23 2.36
CA TYR A 1120 10.96 33.61 1.34
C TYR A 1120 10.42 32.27 0.85
N SER A 1121 9.66 31.53 1.69
CA SER A 1121 8.87 30.38 1.24
C SER A 1121 7.78 30.80 0.24
N GLU A 1122 7.02 31.86 0.55
CA GLU A 1122 6.03 32.45 -0.38
C GLU A 1122 6.68 32.90 -1.71
N ILE A 1123 7.69 33.77 -1.65
CA ILE A 1123 8.38 34.32 -2.83
C ILE A 1123 8.98 33.20 -3.70
N LEU A 1124 9.60 32.18 -3.09
CA LEU A 1124 10.14 31.04 -3.82
C LEU A 1124 9.05 30.25 -4.53
N LEU A 1125 7.95 29.94 -3.83
CA LEU A 1125 6.86 29.13 -4.39
C LEU A 1125 6.10 29.87 -5.49
N GLU A 1126 6.04 31.20 -5.47
CA GLU A 1126 5.52 32.00 -6.59
C GLU A 1126 6.52 32.09 -7.76
N HIS A 1127 7.80 32.31 -7.48
CA HIS A 1127 8.84 32.28 -8.52
C HIS A 1127 8.83 30.92 -9.25
N LEU A 1128 8.88 29.79 -8.54
CA LEU A 1128 8.92 28.45 -9.14
C LEU A 1128 7.68 28.06 -9.96
N LYS A 1129 6.53 28.73 -9.80
CA LYS A 1129 5.36 28.55 -10.69
C LYS A 1129 5.58 29.21 -12.06
N ASN A 1130 6.19 30.40 -12.06
CA ASN A 1130 6.33 31.25 -13.24
C ASN A 1130 7.71 31.17 -13.92
N ARG A 1131 8.69 30.54 -13.26
CA ARG A 1131 10.07 30.29 -13.73
C ARG A 1131 10.13 29.29 -14.90
N LYS A 1132 9.62 29.70 -16.05
CA LYS A 1132 9.66 28.95 -17.31
C LYS A 1132 10.93 29.30 -18.08
N THR A 1133 11.69 28.26 -18.43
CA THR A 1133 12.83 28.25 -19.38
C THR A 1133 14.02 29.18 -19.10
N LYS A 1134 15.22 28.67 -19.41
CA LYS A 1134 16.31 29.53 -19.89
C LYS A 1134 15.96 29.94 -21.32
N SER A 1135 16.05 31.24 -21.59
CA SER A 1135 16.16 31.81 -22.94
C SER A 1135 17.64 31.96 -23.30
#